data_AF-A0A444WN16-F1
#
_entry.id   AF-A0A444WN16-F1
#
_cell.length_a   1.000
_cell.length_b   1.000
_cell.length_c   1.000
_cell.angle_alpha   90.00
_cell.angle_beta   90.00
_cell.angle_gamma   90.00
#
_symmetry.space_group_name_H-M   'P 1'
#
loop_
_entity.id
_entity.type
_entity.pdbx_description
1 polymer ?
#
loop_
_entity_poly.entity_id
_entity_poly.type
_entity_poly.pdbx_seq_one_letter_code
_entity_poly.pdbx_strand_id
1 'polypeptide(L)'
;MDLLSGRKANEIFEGQVHVYKHIFAYLDSMCLKWCIELEIPTIIYNHEKPITLHELISILQVPPSKISGVERLMRHLSHNGFFDIVTIHNDDDENKEEKEAYALTISSELLVKGTEYCLTPMAKCSLDPSVSSSYNLLAKWTLEENLTLSEISLGTNLWNFLSKNPSILTSFNESMASDSQMVKLALKDHSAVFEGLESIVDVGGGNGTISKIISDMFPKLKCIVFDLPHVVENFSGTSNNNLSFVGGDMFNYIPVADAVLLKWILHDWDDEHCVKILKKCKDAISKNTKGGKAIIIDFVINEKQDEFGLTQMKLRMDIAMTSVNGKERSEEEFKKPFLEAGFQDYKIFPLTGMYSLILRKKKKIRECSCNMELLSECKASEIFEGQVVVYKHLYAYLDSMCLKWCLDLNMPDIIHNHGQPITLHHLASTLQVPPSKIDGVRRFMRHLAHNGFFHITRLLHDDNEEKEAYALTIASKLLVKGTQHSLAPMSKCVLDPTLSGTYHFLGKWTLEENLSLSEISLGTNLWDFFSKNPSYLSFFNESMASDSQMVKLALKDHSAVFEGLESIVDVGGGNGTVSKIINDMFPKLNCIVFDLPHVVENFTGSNNLSFVGGDMFLSIPHAHAILLKWILHDWDDEHCVKILKKCKDAILNDVKGGKVIIIDTVINENHEEHELTQLKLRMDIMMTHVNGKERSQEELKKLFLKAGFQNYKISPLTGIYSLIEVYP
;
A
#
# COMPACT_ATOMS: atom_id res chain seq x y z
N MET A 1 -1.35 18.20 26.30
CA MET A 1 -1.88 17.07 27.11
C MET A 1 -1.18 15.80 26.64
N ASP A 2 -0.68 14.96 27.54
CA ASP A 2 0.00 13.70 27.18
C ASP A 2 -1.00 12.53 27.22
N LEU A 3 -1.57 12.18 26.06
CA LEU A 3 -2.55 11.07 25.93
C LEU A 3 -1.96 9.69 26.17
N LEU A 4 -0.63 9.61 26.20
CA LEU A 4 0.14 8.39 26.37
C LEU A 4 0.81 8.35 27.75
N SER A 5 0.46 9.28 28.64
CA SER A 5 0.94 9.29 30.01
C SER A 5 0.67 7.95 30.71
N GLY A 6 1.71 7.36 31.29
CA GLY A 6 1.65 6.06 31.96
C GLY A 6 1.78 4.83 31.04
N ARG A 7 1.88 5.00 29.71
CA ARG A 7 2.28 3.92 28.79
C ARG A 7 3.80 3.73 28.81
N LYS A 8 4.24 2.51 28.53
CA LYS A 8 5.67 2.23 28.37
C LYS A 8 6.15 2.78 27.02
N ALA A 9 7.41 3.20 26.95
CA ALA A 9 7.98 3.75 25.73
C ALA A 9 7.88 2.75 24.56
N ASN A 10 8.14 1.46 24.79
CA ASN A 10 8.04 0.43 23.76
C ASN A 10 6.64 0.34 23.12
N GLU A 11 5.57 0.44 23.90
CA GLU A 11 4.19 0.43 23.36
C GLU A 11 3.92 1.65 22.46
N ILE A 12 4.52 2.79 22.79
CA ILE A 12 4.42 4.02 21.99
C ILE A 12 5.20 3.85 20.66
N PHE A 13 6.37 3.21 20.71
CA PHE A 13 7.16 2.91 19.52
C PHE A 13 6.52 1.85 18.61
N GLU A 14 5.86 0.84 19.17
CA GLU A 14 5.01 -0.09 18.39
C GLU A 14 3.89 0.68 17.67
N GLY A 15 3.25 1.65 18.34
CA GLY A 15 2.31 2.56 17.73
C GLY A 15 2.92 3.42 16.62
N GLN A 16 4.15 3.91 16.78
CA GLN A 16 4.87 4.67 15.75
C GLN A 16 5.15 3.81 14.52
N VAL A 17 5.73 2.61 14.71
CA VAL A 17 5.97 1.63 13.63
C VAL A 17 4.67 1.34 12.88
N HIS A 18 3.57 1.18 13.61
CA HIS A 18 2.26 0.95 13.03
C HIS A 18 1.76 2.11 12.16
N VAL A 19 1.90 3.36 12.62
CA VAL A 19 1.59 4.55 11.82
C VAL A 19 2.47 4.59 10.56
N TYR A 20 3.78 4.38 10.72
CA TYR A 20 4.74 4.50 9.62
C TYR A 20 4.51 3.42 8.55
N LYS A 21 4.13 2.21 8.97
CA LYS A 21 3.74 1.13 8.06
C LYS A 21 2.65 1.58 7.08
N HIS A 22 1.66 2.32 7.57
CA HIS A 22 0.51 2.75 6.77
C HIS A 22 0.75 4.04 5.97
N ILE A 23 1.52 5.00 6.49
CA ILE A 23 1.86 6.20 5.70
C ILE A 23 2.74 5.85 4.49
N PHE A 24 3.56 4.78 4.58
CA PHE A 24 4.42 4.32 3.49
C PHE A 24 3.85 3.14 2.69
N ALA A 25 2.64 2.63 3.00
CA ALA A 25 2.08 1.46 2.33
C ALA A 25 1.92 1.63 0.81
N TYR A 26 1.73 2.86 0.32
CA TYR A 26 1.67 3.14 -1.12
C TYR A 26 2.96 2.77 -1.87
N LEU A 27 4.12 2.71 -1.20
CA LEU A 27 5.39 2.34 -1.83
C LEU A 27 5.39 0.89 -2.32
N ASP A 28 4.66 -0.01 -1.66
CA ASP A 28 4.48 -1.39 -2.13
C ASP A 28 3.84 -1.41 -3.54
N SER A 29 2.78 -0.61 -3.72
CA SER A 29 2.12 -0.44 -5.01
C SER A 29 3.04 0.18 -6.05
N MET A 30 3.87 1.15 -5.66
CA MET A 30 4.79 1.83 -6.59
C MET A 30 5.98 0.94 -6.98
N CYS A 31 6.48 0.10 -6.07
CA CYS A 31 7.52 -0.88 -6.38
C CYS A 31 7.01 -1.98 -7.30
N LEU A 32 5.77 -2.46 -7.09
CA LEU A 32 5.12 -3.39 -8.01
C LEU A 32 4.92 -2.75 -9.39
N LYS A 33 4.47 -1.50 -9.45
CA LYS A 33 4.36 -0.74 -10.70
C LYS A 33 5.70 -0.68 -11.43
N TRP A 34 6.76 -0.28 -10.74
CA TRP A 34 8.13 -0.23 -11.28
C TRP A 34 8.58 -1.57 -11.87
N CYS A 35 8.35 -2.66 -11.14
CA CYS A 35 8.70 -4.01 -11.57
C CYS A 35 8.03 -4.40 -12.89
N ILE A 36 6.76 -4.02 -13.04
CA ILE A 36 5.92 -4.31 -14.21
C ILE A 36 6.26 -3.40 -15.39
N GLU A 37 6.55 -2.12 -15.15
CA GLU A 37 6.95 -1.16 -16.18
C GLU A 37 8.26 -1.55 -16.85
N LEU A 38 9.22 -2.07 -16.07
CA LEU A 38 10.51 -2.56 -16.57
C LEU A 38 10.47 -4.02 -17.04
N GLU A 39 9.29 -4.65 -17.02
CA GLU A 39 9.07 -6.05 -17.41
C GLU A 39 10.02 -7.07 -16.72
N ILE A 40 10.44 -6.78 -15.47
CA ILE A 40 11.44 -7.58 -14.73
C ILE A 40 11.04 -9.07 -14.63
N PRO A 41 9.79 -9.44 -14.28
CA PRO A 41 9.42 -10.85 -14.23
C PRO A 41 9.58 -11.57 -15.57
N THR A 42 9.27 -10.87 -16.67
CA THR A 42 9.43 -11.42 -18.03
C THR A 42 10.90 -11.56 -18.41
N ILE A 43 11.76 -10.62 -18.00
CA ILE A 43 13.21 -10.71 -18.18
C ILE A 43 13.76 -11.95 -17.46
N ILE A 44 13.40 -12.16 -16.19
CA ILE A 44 13.86 -13.32 -15.41
C ILE A 44 13.33 -14.62 -16.01
N TYR A 45 12.06 -14.65 -16.42
CA TYR A 45 11.47 -15.82 -17.10
C TYR A 45 12.24 -16.20 -18.36
N ASN A 46 12.52 -15.23 -19.23
CA ASN A 46 13.25 -15.45 -20.49
C ASN A 46 14.74 -15.76 -20.29
N HIS A 47 15.29 -15.48 -19.11
CA HIS A 47 16.66 -15.85 -18.76
C HIS A 47 16.80 -17.35 -18.43
N GLU A 48 15.68 -18.06 -18.22
CA GLU A 48 15.58 -19.52 -17.98
C GLU A 48 16.30 -20.03 -16.71
N LYS A 49 16.91 -19.14 -15.92
CA LYS A 49 17.57 -19.44 -14.63
C LYS A 49 17.53 -18.19 -13.74
N PRO A 50 17.78 -18.31 -12.41
CA PRO A 50 17.90 -17.14 -11.54
C PRO A 50 18.89 -16.11 -12.10
N ILE A 51 18.52 -14.84 -12.10
CA ILE A 51 19.32 -13.76 -12.71
C ILE A 51 20.16 -13.06 -11.64
N THR A 52 21.44 -12.82 -11.90
CA THR A 52 22.24 -11.97 -11.01
C THR A 52 21.83 -10.50 -11.15
N LEU A 53 22.08 -9.70 -10.11
CA LEU A 53 21.87 -8.25 -10.17
C LEU A 53 22.60 -7.61 -11.37
N HIS A 54 23.83 -8.06 -11.64
CA HIS A 54 24.65 -7.56 -12.74
C HIS A 54 24.02 -7.85 -14.11
N GLU A 55 23.55 -9.07 -14.35
CA GLU A 55 22.86 -9.44 -15.60
C GLU A 55 21.57 -8.63 -15.78
N LEU A 56 20.77 -8.48 -14.73
CA LEU A 56 19.52 -7.70 -14.77
C LEU A 56 19.78 -6.24 -15.14
N ILE A 57 20.75 -5.59 -14.48
CA ILE A 57 21.17 -4.20 -14.75
C ILE A 57 21.68 -4.05 -16.18
N SER A 58 22.42 -5.03 -16.69
CA SER A 58 22.93 -5.02 -18.06
C SER A 58 21.80 -5.10 -19.09
N ILE A 59 20.80 -5.97 -18.88
CA ILE A 59 19.63 -6.09 -19.75
C ILE A 59 18.80 -4.80 -19.74
N LEU A 60 18.58 -4.23 -18.55
CA LEU A 60 17.81 -3.00 -18.36
C LEU A 60 18.57 -1.73 -18.80
N GLN A 61 19.88 -1.83 -19.06
CA GLN A 61 20.76 -0.69 -19.38
C GLN A 61 20.74 0.40 -18.30
N VAL A 62 20.79 -0.02 -17.04
CA VAL A 62 20.72 0.88 -15.88
C VAL A 62 22.03 1.65 -15.71
N PRO A 63 22.00 2.99 -15.58
CA PRO A 63 23.20 3.79 -15.33
C PRO A 63 23.90 3.40 -14.02
N PRO A 64 25.25 3.52 -13.91
CA PRO A 64 25.99 3.16 -12.71
C PRO A 64 25.49 3.82 -11.42
N SER A 65 25.04 5.08 -11.51
CA SER A 65 24.45 5.85 -10.42
C SER A 65 23.14 5.27 -9.87
N LYS A 66 22.44 4.43 -10.65
CA LYS A 66 21.13 3.84 -10.32
C LYS A 66 21.18 2.39 -9.91
N ILE A 67 22.33 1.73 -10.02
CA ILE A 67 22.54 0.33 -9.63
C ILE A 67 22.08 0.06 -8.20
N SER A 68 22.52 0.88 -7.24
CA SER A 68 22.12 0.72 -5.84
C SER A 68 20.62 0.92 -5.62
N GLY A 69 19.94 1.66 -6.50
CA GLY A 69 18.50 1.85 -6.46
C GLY A 69 17.74 0.60 -6.88
N VAL A 70 18.18 -0.04 -7.97
CA VAL A 70 17.62 -1.30 -8.47
C VAL A 70 17.81 -2.42 -7.44
N GLU A 71 18.99 -2.50 -6.82
CA GLU A 71 19.28 -3.48 -5.76
C GLU A 71 18.24 -3.38 -4.61
N ARG A 72 17.94 -2.17 -4.14
CA ARG A 72 16.99 -1.95 -3.04
C ARG A 72 15.56 -2.29 -3.43
N LEU A 73 15.16 -1.93 -4.65
CA LEU A 73 13.82 -2.26 -5.17
C LEU A 73 13.65 -3.77 -5.32
N MET A 74 14.67 -4.47 -5.82
CA MET A 74 14.68 -5.94 -5.89
C MET A 74 14.62 -6.57 -4.50
N ARG A 75 15.45 -6.11 -3.56
CA ARG A 75 15.44 -6.56 -2.16
C ARG A 75 14.08 -6.37 -1.50
N HIS A 76 13.45 -5.21 -1.68
CA HIS A 76 12.10 -4.93 -1.18
C HIS A 76 11.05 -5.88 -1.77
N LEU A 77 11.08 -6.13 -3.09
CA LEU A 77 10.16 -7.06 -3.75
C LEU A 77 10.41 -8.52 -3.33
N SER A 78 11.67 -8.89 -3.09
CA SER A 78 12.04 -10.19 -2.54
C SER A 78 11.50 -10.40 -1.13
N HIS A 79 11.68 -9.43 -0.24
CA HIS A 79 11.10 -9.47 1.12
C HIS A 79 9.58 -9.61 1.10
N ASN A 80 8.92 -9.07 0.08
CA ASN A 80 7.48 -9.14 -0.11
C ASN A 80 7.00 -10.41 -0.85
N GLY A 81 7.89 -11.35 -1.15
CA GLY A 81 7.56 -12.65 -1.74
C GLY A 81 7.35 -12.63 -3.25
N PHE A 82 7.84 -11.62 -3.98
CA PHE A 82 7.83 -11.64 -5.45
C PHE A 82 9.04 -12.37 -6.03
N PHE A 83 10.21 -12.33 -5.38
CA PHE A 83 11.41 -13.00 -5.88
C PHE A 83 12.16 -13.70 -4.76
N ASP A 84 12.60 -14.94 -4.99
CA ASP A 84 13.50 -15.61 -4.07
C ASP A 84 14.94 -15.17 -4.34
N ILE A 85 15.67 -14.79 -3.29
CA ILE A 85 17.11 -14.57 -3.36
C ILE A 85 17.79 -15.93 -3.16
N VAL A 86 18.49 -16.39 -4.19
CA VAL A 86 19.18 -17.68 -4.21
C VAL A 86 20.67 -17.49 -4.47
N THR A 87 21.47 -18.39 -3.90
CA THR A 87 22.91 -18.44 -4.18
C THR A 87 23.17 -19.36 -5.36
N ILE A 88 23.85 -18.86 -6.39
CA ILE A 88 24.28 -19.64 -7.56
C ILE A 88 25.80 -19.78 -7.60
N HIS A 89 26.27 -20.86 -8.23
CA HIS A 89 27.69 -21.09 -8.51
C HIS A 89 27.92 -20.98 -10.02
N ASN A 90 29.01 -20.33 -10.42
CA ASN A 90 29.44 -20.35 -11.81
C ASN A 90 30.23 -21.64 -12.06
N ASP A 91 29.73 -22.51 -12.93
CA ASP A 91 30.44 -23.75 -13.31
C ASP A 91 31.77 -23.49 -14.03
N ASP A 92 31.97 -22.28 -14.58
CA ASP A 92 33.18 -21.85 -15.29
C ASP A 92 34.20 -21.10 -14.42
N ASP A 93 33.95 -20.92 -13.12
CA ASP A 93 34.86 -20.22 -12.20
C ASP A 93 35.62 -21.21 -11.31
N GLU A 94 36.94 -21.32 -11.49
CA GLU A 94 37.82 -22.20 -10.69
C GLU A 94 37.72 -21.93 -9.17
N ASN A 95 37.25 -20.74 -8.77
CA ASN A 95 37.10 -20.34 -7.37
C ASN A 95 35.70 -20.61 -6.76
N LYS A 96 34.71 -21.06 -7.56
CA LYS A 96 33.31 -21.25 -7.12
C LYS A 96 32.73 -20.05 -6.36
N GLU A 97 32.96 -18.83 -6.85
CA GLU A 97 32.47 -17.62 -6.16
C GLU A 97 30.93 -17.63 -6.10
N GLU A 98 30.39 -17.58 -4.88
CA GLU A 98 28.95 -17.54 -4.62
C GLU A 98 28.39 -16.17 -5.01
N LYS A 99 27.33 -16.17 -5.83
CA LYS A 99 26.63 -14.95 -6.25
C LYS A 99 25.16 -15.03 -5.88
N GLU A 100 24.63 -13.93 -5.36
CA GLU A 100 23.20 -13.77 -5.18
C GLU A 100 22.51 -13.53 -6.53
N ALA A 101 21.41 -14.24 -6.74
CA ALA A 101 20.56 -14.17 -7.91
C ALA A 101 19.08 -14.18 -7.51
N TYR A 102 18.22 -13.67 -8.39
CA TYR A 102 16.79 -13.56 -8.18
C TYR A 102 16.06 -14.60 -9.01
N ALA A 103 15.26 -15.43 -8.35
CA ALA A 103 14.36 -16.39 -8.98
C ALA A 103 12.91 -15.90 -8.91
N LEU A 104 12.09 -16.31 -9.88
CA LEU A 104 10.65 -16.06 -9.82
C LEU A 104 10.02 -16.87 -8.69
N THR A 105 8.97 -16.31 -8.12
CA THR A 105 8.01 -17.00 -7.26
C THR A 105 6.70 -17.10 -8.03
N ILE A 106 5.73 -17.87 -7.52
CA ILE A 106 4.38 -17.92 -8.12
C ILE A 106 3.78 -16.52 -8.26
N SER A 107 4.01 -15.61 -7.30
CA SER A 107 3.51 -14.24 -7.36
C SER A 107 4.09 -13.43 -8.51
N SER A 108 5.38 -13.57 -8.84
CA SER A 108 5.98 -12.88 -9.98
C SER A 108 5.79 -13.62 -11.30
N GLU A 109 5.59 -14.95 -11.30
CA GLU A 109 5.17 -15.71 -12.48
C GLU A 109 3.81 -15.23 -13.03
N LEU A 110 2.90 -14.85 -12.12
CA LEU A 110 1.63 -14.20 -12.48
C LEU A 110 1.81 -12.83 -13.14
N LEU A 111 3.02 -12.28 -13.18
CA LEU A 111 3.33 -11.01 -13.85
C LEU A 111 4.12 -11.19 -15.16
N VAL A 112 4.48 -12.43 -15.51
CA VAL A 112 5.20 -12.74 -16.75
C VAL A 112 4.28 -12.54 -17.95
N LYS A 113 4.70 -11.70 -18.89
CA LYS A 113 3.90 -11.37 -20.07
C LYS A 113 3.80 -12.56 -21.01
N GLY A 114 2.57 -12.85 -21.46
CA GLY A 114 2.30 -13.93 -22.42
C GLY A 114 2.05 -15.30 -21.80
N THR A 115 2.08 -15.42 -20.46
CA THR A 115 1.62 -16.63 -19.76
C THR A 115 0.10 -16.67 -19.64
N GLU A 116 -0.47 -17.86 -19.44
CA GLU A 116 -1.93 -18.08 -19.39
C GLU A 116 -2.61 -17.26 -18.27
N TYR A 117 -1.95 -17.13 -17.12
CA TYR A 117 -2.48 -16.54 -15.89
C TYR A 117 -1.90 -15.13 -15.60
N CYS A 118 -1.45 -14.41 -16.62
CA CYS A 118 -0.77 -13.13 -16.48
C CYS A 118 -1.71 -12.00 -15.99
N LEU A 119 -1.45 -11.46 -14.81
CA LEU A 119 -2.14 -10.34 -14.14
C LEU A 119 -1.50 -8.96 -14.41
N THR A 120 -0.49 -8.87 -15.26
CA THR A 120 0.12 -7.58 -15.65
C THR A 120 -0.89 -6.56 -16.19
N PRO A 121 -1.90 -6.93 -17.02
CA PRO A 121 -2.94 -5.99 -17.43
C PRO A 121 -3.76 -5.42 -16.26
N MET A 122 -4.14 -6.29 -15.30
CA MET A 122 -4.82 -5.87 -14.06
C MET A 122 -4.00 -4.86 -13.27
N ALA A 123 -2.71 -5.14 -13.12
CA ALA A 123 -1.80 -4.29 -12.38
C ALA A 123 -1.62 -2.91 -13.04
N LYS A 124 -1.42 -2.88 -14.36
CA LYS A 124 -1.29 -1.62 -15.13
C LYS A 124 -2.55 -0.77 -15.05
N CYS A 125 -3.73 -1.38 -15.15
CA CYS A 125 -4.99 -0.65 -15.06
C CYS A 125 -5.22 -0.05 -13.66
N SER A 126 -4.95 -0.80 -12.60
CA SER A 126 -5.26 -0.34 -11.23
C SER A 126 -4.22 0.62 -10.64
N LEU A 127 -2.97 0.58 -11.13
CA LEU A 127 -1.87 1.48 -10.74
C LEU A 127 -1.71 2.68 -11.67
N ASP A 128 -2.61 2.83 -12.65
CA ASP A 128 -2.66 4.02 -13.48
C ASP A 128 -2.93 5.25 -12.58
N PRO A 129 -2.13 6.33 -12.71
CA PRO A 129 -2.29 7.51 -11.86
C PRO A 129 -3.70 8.12 -11.91
N SER A 130 -4.44 8.00 -13.03
CA SER A 130 -5.81 8.51 -13.14
C SER A 130 -6.80 7.74 -12.24
N VAL A 131 -6.49 6.47 -11.94
CA VAL A 131 -7.25 5.62 -11.03
C VAL A 131 -6.74 5.81 -9.60
N SER A 132 -5.47 5.55 -9.34
CA SER A 132 -4.92 5.54 -7.97
C SER A 132 -4.99 6.92 -7.30
N SER A 133 -4.76 8.01 -8.06
CA SER A 133 -4.77 9.37 -7.50
C SER A 133 -6.18 9.85 -7.14
N SER A 134 -7.23 9.24 -7.69
CA SER A 134 -8.61 9.62 -7.38
C SER A 134 -8.94 9.46 -5.90
N TYR A 135 -8.31 8.50 -5.22
CA TYR A 135 -8.49 8.25 -3.79
C TYR A 135 -7.92 9.34 -2.88
N ASN A 136 -7.15 10.30 -3.40
CA ASN A 136 -6.84 11.53 -2.66
C ASN A 136 -8.09 12.39 -2.39
N LEU A 137 -9.20 12.13 -3.08
CA LEU A 137 -10.46 12.88 -2.97
C LEU A 137 -11.48 12.22 -2.03
N LEU A 138 -11.09 11.19 -1.25
CA LEU A 138 -11.99 10.47 -0.35
C LEU A 138 -12.68 11.38 0.67
N ALA A 139 -11.98 12.37 1.24
CA ALA A 139 -12.59 13.30 2.18
C ALA A 139 -13.68 14.15 1.50
N LYS A 140 -13.43 14.59 0.26
CA LYS A 140 -14.43 15.30 -0.57
C LYS A 140 -15.62 14.38 -0.91
N TRP A 141 -15.36 13.14 -1.30
CA TRP A 141 -16.40 12.14 -1.57
C TRP A 141 -17.29 11.87 -0.37
N THR A 142 -16.73 11.89 0.84
CA THR A 142 -17.47 11.62 2.08
C THR A 142 -18.51 12.69 2.40
N LEU A 143 -18.24 13.94 2.00
CA LEU A 143 -19.11 15.10 2.25
C LEU A 143 -20.01 15.42 1.05
N GLU A 144 -19.82 14.75 -0.08
CA GLU A 144 -20.63 14.91 -1.27
C GLU A 144 -21.82 13.95 -1.25
N GLU A 145 -23.04 14.44 -1.50
CA GLU A 145 -24.26 13.66 -1.30
C GLU A 145 -24.49 12.62 -2.41
N ASN A 146 -24.25 12.99 -3.67
CA ASN A 146 -24.78 12.23 -4.81
C ASN A 146 -23.72 11.60 -5.71
N LEU A 147 -22.50 12.17 -5.73
CA LEU A 147 -21.49 11.74 -6.70
C LEU A 147 -20.67 10.54 -6.21
N THR A 148 -20.31 9.65 -7.14
CA THR A 148 -19.28 8.62 -6.90
C THR A 148 -17.88 9.23 -6.87
N LEU A 149 -16.89 8.47 -6.39
CA LEU A 149 -15.50 8.95 -6.41
C LEU A 149 -15.02 9.20 -7.85
N SER A 150 -15.39 8.34 -8.80
CA SER A 150 -15.09 8.53 -10.22
C SER A 150 -15.77 9.76 -10.81
N GLU A 151 -17.01 10.07 -10.43
CA GLU A 151 -17.67 11.30 -10.90
C GLU A 151 -16.97 12.56 -10.37
N ILE A 152 -16.47 12.52 -9.14
CA ILE A 152 -15.73 13.63 -8.54
C ILE A 152 -14.36 13.82 -9.22
N SER A 153 -13.67 12.75 -9.59
CA SER A 153 -12.33 12.80 -10.17
C SER A 153 -12.32 12.97 -11.69
N LEU A 154 -13.21 12.28 -12.40
CA LEU A 154 -13.26 12.21 -13.87
C LEU A 154 -14.32 13.16 -14.48
N GLY A 155 -15.21 13.74 -13.66
CA GLY A 155 -16.31 14.59 -14.10
C GLY A 155 -17.50 13.85 -14.75
N THR A 156 -17.48 12.53 -14.76
CA THR A 156 -18.57 11.65 -15.23
C THR A 156 -18.42 10.27 -14.59
N ASN A 157 -19.49 9.45 -14.59
CA ASN A 157 -19.39 8.07 -14.12
C ASN A 157 -18.39 7.24 -14.96
N LEU A 158 -17.81 6.21 -14.35
CA LEU A 158 -16.77 5.37 -14.92
C LEU A 158 -17.16 4.79 -16.29
N TRP A 159 -18.36 4.24 -16.42
CA TRP A 159 -18.80 3.59 -17.66
C TRP A 159 -18.88 4.57 -18.84
N ASN A 160 -19.40 5.79 -18.61
CA ASN A 160 -19.44 6.85 -19.62
C ASN A 160 -18.05 7.46 -19.90
N PHE A 161 -17.15 7.44 -18.91
CA PHE A 161 -15.76 7.80 -19.13
C PHE A 161 -15.07 6.78 -20.06
N LEU A 162 -15.21 5.49 -19.78
CA LEU A 162 -14.61 4.42 -20.59
C LEU A 162 -15.14 4.44 -22.04
N SER A 163 -16.44 4.63 -22.24
CA SER A 163 -17.03 4.69 -23.59
C SER A 163 -16.50 5.85 -24.45
N LYS A 164 -16.06 6.94 -23.82
CA LYS A 164 -15.45 8.10 -24.48
C LYS A 164 -13.93 8.00 -24.63
N ASN A 165 -13.29 7.02 -24.00
CA ASN A 165 -11.84 6.84 -23.98
C ASN A 165 -11.46 5.41 -24.41
N PRO A 166 -11.47 5.09 -25.72
CA PRO A 166 -11.28 3.73 -26.22
C PRO A 166 -9.96 3.05 -25.79
N SER A 167 -8.87 3.81 -25.62
CA SER A 167 -7.60 3.27 -25.12
C SER A 167 -7.71 2.80 -23.67
N ILE A 168 -8.40 3.56 -22.82
CA ILE A 168 -8.62 3.21 -21.40
C ILE A 168 -9.60 2.05 -21.30
N LEU A 169 -10.68 2.05 -22.11
CA LEU A 169 -11.59 0.92 -22.22
C LEU A 169 -10.86 -0.37 -22.64
N THR A 170 -9.91 -0.28 -23.56
CA THR A 170 -9.09 -1.43 -23.97
C THR A 170 -8.26 -1.95 -22.79
N SER A 171 -7.56 -1.07 -22.07
CA SER A 171 -6.80 -1.42 -20.86
C SER A 171 -7.69 -2.05 -19.78
N PHE A 172 -8.88 -1.49 -19.54
CA PHE A 172 -9.86 -2.04 -18.61
C PHE A 172 -10.34 -3.44 -19.02
N ASN A 173 -10.64 -3.64 -20.31
CA ASN A 173 -11.06 -4.94 -20.83
C ASN A 173 -9.95 -6.00 -20.75
N GLU A 174 -8.70 -5.63 -21.01
CA GLU A 174 -7.54 -6.52 -20.83
C GLU A 174 -7.32 -6.89 -19.36
N SER A 175 -7.50 -5.93 -18.45
CA SER A 175 -7.51 -6.14 -17.01
C SER A 175 -8.58 -7.16 -16.60
N MET A 176 -9.84 -6.96 -16.98
CA MET A 176 -10.92 -7.91 -16.68
C MET A 176 -10.68 -9.30 -17.29
N ALA A 177 -10.09 -9.36 -18.48
CA ALA A 177 -9.75 -10.61 -19.15
C ALA A 177 -8.63 -11.38 -18.42
N SER A 178 -7.62 -10.69 -17.89
CA SER A 178 -6.54 -11.33 -17.11
C SER A 178 -7.05 -12.06 -15.86
N ASP A 179 -7.90 -11.39 -15.09
CA ASP A 179 -8.56 -11.97 -13.91
C ASP A 179 -9.48 -13.15 -14.29
N SER A 180 -10.17 -13.03 -15.43
CA SER A 180 -11.07 -14.08 -15.94
C SER A 180 -10.34 -15.40 -16.25
N GLN A 181 -9.06 -15.37 -16.63
CA GLN A 181 -8.26 -16.58 -16.81
C GLN A 181 -8.00 -17.30 -15.49
N MET A 182 -7.85 -16.57 -14.37
CA MET A 182 -7.70 -17.18 -13.04
C MET A 182 -8.96 -17.95 -12.63
N VAL A 183 -10.14 -17.41 -12.96
CA VAL A 183 -11.42 -18.06 -12.67
C VAL A 183 -11.54 -19.41 -13.39
N LYS A 184 -10.85 -19.64 -14.52
CA LYS A 184 -10.78 -20.95 -15.19
C LYS A 184 -10.33 -22.06 -14.24
N LEU A 185 -9.36 -21.79 -13.36
CA LEU A 185 -8.87 -22.74 -12.36
C LEU A 185 -9.98 -23.11 -11.38
N ALA A 186 -10.70 -22.10 -10.88
CA ALA A 186 -11.83 -22.28 -9.98
C ALA A 186 -13.01 -23.04 -10.63
N LEU A 187 -13.28 -22.81 -11.93
CA LEU A 187 -14.37 -23.50 -12.63
C LEU A 187 -14.12 -25.00 -12.83
N LYS A 188 -12.87 -25.46 -12.89
CA LYS A 188 -12.54 -26.90 -13.00
C LYS A 188 -13.08 -27.68 -11.80
N ASP A 189 -12.85 -27.17 -10.59
CA ASP A 189 -13.24 -27.81 -9.33
C ASP A 189 -14.76 -27.71 -9.06
N HIS A 190 -15.45 -26.78 -9.73
CA HIS A 190 -16.88 -26.52 -9.57
C HIS A 190 -17.70 -26.80 -10.85
N SER A 191 -17.19 -27.67 -11.74
CA SER A 191 -17.85 -28.01 -13.01
C SER A 191 -19.28 -28.55 -12.87
N ALA A 192 -19.60 -29.20 -11.74
CA ALA A 192 -20.93 -29.70 -11.39
C ALA A 192 -22.03 -28.61 -11.41
N VAL A 193 -21.64 -27.34 -11.29
CA VAL A 193 -22.56 -26.19 -11.32
C VAL A 193 -23.22 -26.02 -12.68
N PHE A 194 -22.49 -26.36 -13.74
CA PHE A 194 -22.93 -26.27 -15.13
C PHE A 194 -23.61 -27.53 -15.64
N GLU A 195 -23.61 -28.62 -14.86
CA GLU A 195 -24.27 -29.87 -15.23
C GLU A 195 -25.78 -29.66 -15.48
N GLY A 196 -26.24 -30.22 -16.60
CA GLY A 196 -27.65 -30.19 -17.01
C GLY A 196 -28.11 -28.88 -17.62
N LEU A 197 -27.24 -27.88 -17.79
CA LEU A 197 -27.55 -26.64 -18.51
C LEU A 197 -27.42 -26.84 -20.02
N GLU A 198 -28.40 -26.36 -20.78
CA GLU A 198 -28.37 -26.27 -22.25
C GLU A 198 -28.02 -24.85 -22.71
N SER A 199 -28.33 -23.84 -21.89
CA SER A 199 -28.00 -22.43 -22.16
C SER A 199 -27.62 -21.63 -20.91
N ILE A 200 -26.66 -20.72 -21.06
CA ILE A 200 -26.24 -19.76 -20.05
C ILE A 200 -26.11 -18.36 -20.67
N VAL A 201 -26.51 -17.33 -19.93
CA VAL A 201 -26.23 -15.93 -20.28
C VAL A 201 -25.25 -15.34 -19.28
N ASP A 202 -24.16 -14.80 -19.79
CA ASP A 202 -23.10 -14.10 -19.06
C ASP A 202 -23.41 -12.61 -19.09
N VAL A 203 -23.95 -12.09 -17.99
CA VAL A 203 -24.47 -10.72 -17.88
C VAL A 203 -23.32 -9.81 -17.45
N GLY A 204 -23.07 -8.77 -18.23
CA GLY A 204 -21.83 -7.99 -18.12
C GLY A 204 -20.60 -8.79 -18.57
N GLY A 205 -20.78 -9.69 -19.54
CA GLY A 205 -19.74 -10.64 -19.97
C GLY A 205 -18.58 -10.02 -20.76
N GLY A 206 -18.57 -8.70 -20.99
CA GLY A 206 -17.50 -7.96 -21.63
C GLY A 206 -17.16 -8.49 -23.03
N ASN A 207 -15.87 -8.80 -23.24
CA ASN A 207 -15.36 -9.39 -24.49
C ASN A 207 -15.58 -10.92 -24.58
N GLY A 208 -16.33 -11.49 -23.65
CA GLY A 208 -16.71 -12.91 -23.62
C GLY A 208 -15.59 -13.86 -23.19
N THR A 209 -14.53 -13.38 -22.53
CA THR A 209 -13.39 -14.24 -22.10
C THR A 209 -13.87 -15.45 -21.30
N ILE A 210 -14.72 -15.25 -20.28
CA ILE A 210 -15.24 -16.37 -19.48
C ILE A 210 -16.23 -17.22 -20.23
N SER A 211 -17.11 -16.62 -21.02
CA SER A 211 -18.03 -17.39 -21.87
C SER A 211 -17.30 -18.28 -22.88
N LYS A 212 -16.13 -17.85 -23.40
CA LYS A 212 -15.24 -18.69 -24.23
C LYS A 212 -14.68 -19.87 -23.42
N ILE A 213 -14.13 -19.60 -22.23
CA ILE A 213 -13.63 -20.64 -21.31
C ILE A 213 -14.72 -21.67 -21.00
N ILE A 214 -15.93 -21.22 -20.66
CA ILE A 214 -17.08 -22.08 -20.37
C ILE A 214 -17.49 -22.87 -21.61
N SER A 215 -17.58 -22.23 -22.78
CA SER A 215 -17.92 -22.91 -24.04
C SER A 215 -16.90 -23.98 -24.42
N ASP A 216 -15.61 -23.77 -24.15
CA ASP A 216 -14.55 -24.73 -24.41
C ASP A 216 -14.59 -25.91 -23.44
N MET A 217 -14.87 -25.65 -22.15
CA MET A 217 -15.05 -26.69 -21.13
C MET A 217 -16.33 -27.50 -21.31
N PHE A 218 -17.40 -26.87 -21.83
CA PHE A 218 -18.71 -27.49 -22.03
C PHE A 218 -19.18 -27.29 -23.48
N PRO A 219 -18.65 -28.06 -24.46
CA PRO A 219 -18.89 -27.83 -25.90
C PRO A 219 -20.33 -28.00 -26.39
N LYS A 220 -21.27 -28.34 -25.50
CA LYS A 220 -22.71 -28.46 -25.80
C LYS A 220 -23.53 -27.33 -25.18
N LEU A 221 -22.94 -26.51 -24.31
CA LEU A 221 -23.60 -25.43 -23.60
C LEU A 221 -23.63 -24.19 -24.51
N LYS A 222 -24.82 -23.64 -24.73
CA LYS A 222 -24.96 -22.37 -25.46
C LYS A 222 -24.69 -21.20 -24.52
N CYS A 223 -23.69 -20.41 -24.83
CA CYS A 223 -23.28 -19.22 -24.09
C CYS A 223 -23.73 -17.95 -24.82
N ILE A 224 -24.42 -17.07 -24.11
CA ILE A 224 -24.79 -15.73 -24.57
C ILE A 224 -23.97 -14.73 -23.76
N VAL A 225 -23.04 -14.03 -24.40
CA VAL A 225 -22.37 -12.87 -23.82
C VAL A 225 -23.32 -11.67 -23.95
N PHE A 226 -23.76 -11.14 -22.82
CA PHE A 226 -24.70 -10.02 -22.77
C PHE A 226 -24.06 -8.82 -22.09
N ASP A 227 -23.90 -7.72 -22.83
CA ASP A 227 -23.29 -6.47 -22.32
C ASP A 227 -23.88 -5.26 -23.05
N LEU A 228 -23.43 -4.05 -22.70
CA LEU A 228 -23.80 -2.81 -23.37
C LEU A 228 -23.48 -2.88 -24.88
N PRO A 229 -24.30 -2.27 -25.75
CA PRO A 229 -24.12 -2.39 -27.21
C PRO A 229 -22.72 -2.04 -27.70
N HIS A 230 -22.11 -0.97 -27.17
CA HIS A 230 -20.77 -0.52 -27.55
C HIS A 230 -19.64 -1.44 -27.07
N VAL A 231 -19.89 -2.32 -26.10
CA VAL A 231 -18.91 -3.30 -25.62
C VAL A 231 -18.85 -4.51 -26.55
N VAL A 232 -20.02 -4.97 -27.04
CA VAL A 232 -20.13 -6.20 -27.84
C VAL A 232 -20.17 -5.98 -29.35
N GLU A 233 -20.30 -4.75 -29.83
CA GLU A 233 -20.44 -4.43 -31.27
C GLU A 233 -19.34 -5.07 -32.14
N ASN A 234 -18.10 -5.04 -31.65
CA ASN A 234 -16.92 -5.55 -32.35
C ASN A 234 -16.77 -7.08 -32.29
N PHE A 235 -17.56 -7.76 -31.46
CA PHE A 235 -17.49 -9.21 -31.26
C PHE A 235 -18.61 -9.98 -31.95
N SER A 236 -19.60 -9.29 -32.53
CA SER A 236 -20.71 -9.88 -33.28
C SER A 236 -20.26 -10.89 -34.35
N GLY A 237 -19.16 -10.60 -35.05
CA GLY A 237 -18.54 -11.47 -36.07
C GLY A 237 -17.73 -12.67 -35.52
N THR A 238 -17.51 -12.75 -34.21
CA THR A 238 -16.80 -13.87 -33.55
C THR A 238 -17.74 -14.95 -33.01
N SER A 239 -19.04 -14.80 -33.26
CA SER A 239 -20.06 -15.76 -32.86
C SER A 239 -19.85 -17.11 -33.56
N ASN A 240 -20.07 -18.21 -32.83
CA ASN A 240 -20.07 -19.57 -33.38
C ASN A 240 -21.33 -20.31 -32.92
N ASN A 241 -21.46 -21.61 -33.23
CA ASN A 241 -22.69 -22.37 -32.95
C ASN A 241 -23.10 -22.39 -31.47
N ASN A 242 -22.15 -22.17 -30.54
CA ASN A 242 -22.39 -22.24 -29.10
C ASN A 242 -22.08 -20.94 -28.36
N LEU A 243 -21.51 -19.92 -29.00
CA LEU A 243 -21.19 -18.63 -28.40
C LEU A 243 -21.78 -17.49 -29.23
N SER A 244 -22.57 -16.63 -28.61
CA SER A 244 -23.19 -15.47 -29.26
C SER A 244 -23.07 -14.22 -28.41
N PHE A 245 -23.08 -13.06 -29.05
CA PHE A 245 -22.99 -11.75 -28.40
C PHE A 245 -24.30 -10.97 -28.58
N VAL A 246 -24.82 -10.40 -27.50
CA VAL A 246 -26.08 -9.65 -27.49
C VAL A 246 -25.88 -8.31 -26.77
N GLY A 247 -26.11 -7.22 -27.50
CA GLY A 247 -26.08 -5.86 -26.96
C GLY A 247 -27.39 -5.51 -26.26
N GLY A 248 -27.33 -5.03 -25.03
CA GLY A 248 -28.49 -4.56 -24.29
C GLY A 248 -28.14 -3.93 -22.95
N ASP A 249 -29.17 -3.68 -22.15
CA ASP A 249 -29.03 -3.09 -20.82
C ASP A 249 -29.69 -4.04 -19.81
N MET A 250 -28.89 -4.53 -18.86
CA MET A 250 -29.33 -5.49 -17.83
C MET A 250 -30.40 -4.94 -16.90
N PHE A 251 -30.53 -3.61 -16.76
CA PHE A 251 -31.63 -2.99 -16.02
C PHE A 251 -32.95 -3.03 -16.79
N ASN A 252 -32.90 -3.18 -18.12
CA ASN A 252 -34.07 -3.26 -18.98
C ASN A 252 -34.50 -4.71 -19.22
N TYR A 253 -33.60 -5.55 -19.72
CA TYR A 253 -33.87 -6.97 -19.99
C TYR A 253 -32.60 -7.81 -19.97
N ILE A 254 -32.74 -9.12 -19.75
CA ILE A 254 -31.66 -10.10 -19.87
C ILE A 254 -32.18 -11.25 -20.76
N PRO A 255 -31.40 -11.74 -21.75
CA PRO A 255 -31.76 -12.89 -22.58
C PRO A 255 -32.16 -14.12 -21.77
N VAL A 256 -33.17 -14.86 -22.25
CA VAL A 256 -33.66 -16.07 -21.58
C VAL A 256 -32.63 -17.19 -21.73
N ALA A 257 -32.30 -17.83 -20.61
CA ALA A 257 -31.38 -18.97 -20.55
C ALA A 257 -31.70 -19.87 -19.34
N ASP A 258 -31.07 -21.04 -19.26
CA ASP A 258 -31.21 -21.95 -18.12
C ASP A 258 -30.48 -21.44 -16.88
N ALA A 259 -29.39 -20.70 -17.10
CA ALA A 259 -28.68 -20.01 -16.04
C ALA A 259 -28.27 -18.59 -16.45
N VAL A 260 -28.11 -17.74 -15.45
CA VAL A 260 -27.41 -16.45 -15.57
C VAL A 260 -26.09 -16.54 -14.82
N LEU A 261 -25.03 -15.95 -15.38
CA LEU A 261 -23.74 -15.73 -14.74
C LEU A 261 -23.56 -14.23 -14.51
N LEU A 262 -23.11 -13.87 -13.31
CA LEU A 262 -22.74 -12.52 -12.89
C LEU A 262 -21.35 -12.62 -12.26
N LYS A 263 -20.29 -12.34 -13.02
CA LYS A 263 -18.94 -12.21 -12.45
C LYS A 263 -18.58 -10.75 -12.33
N TRP A 264 -18.18 -10.30 -11.14
CA TRP A 264 -17.74 -8.91 -10.93
C TRP A 264 -18.80 -7.92 -11.42
N ILE A 265 -20.06 -8.22 -11.11
CA ILE A 265 -21.17 -7.36 -11.47
C ILE A 265 -21.78 -6.79 -10.20
N LEU A 266 -22.23 -7.62 -9.26
CA LEU A 266 -22.99 -7.10 -8.12
C LEU A 266 -22.15 -6.22 -7.20
N HIS A 267 -20.84 -6.39 -7.19
CA HIS A 267 -19.95 -5.53 -6.42
C HIS A 267 -19.86 -4.09 -6.95
N ASP A 268 -20.20 -3.82 -8.21
CA ASP A 268 -20.17 -2.48 -8.80
C ASP A 268 -21.37 -1.61 -8.40
N TRP A 269 -22.37 -2.20 -7.77
CA TRP A 269 -23.68 -1.58 -7.54
C TRP A 269 -24.07 -1.58 -6.07
N ASP A 270 -24.84 -0.58 -5.68
CA ASP A 270 -25.54 -0.57 -4.38
C ASP A 270 -26.65 -1.65 -4.32
N ASP A 271 -27.19 -1.87 -3.11
CA ASP A 271 -28.19 -2.92 -2.88
C ASP A 271 -29.48 -2.73 -3.70
N GLU A 272 -29.91 -1.48 -3.92
CA GLU A 272 -31.14 -1.21 -4.69
C GLU A 272 -30.95 -1.64 -6.16
N HIS A 273 -29.81 -1.29 -6.73
CA HIS A 273 -29.44 -1.66 -8.09
C HIS A 273 -29.17 -3.17 -8.22
N CYS A 274 -28.53 -3.79 -7.23
CA CYS A 274 -28.41 -5.26 -7.18
C CYS A 274 -29.78 -5.94 -7.21
N VAL A 275 -30.77 -5.45 -6.45
CA VAL A 275 -32.15 -6.00 -6.47
C VAL A 275 -32.78 -5.87 -7.85
N LYS A 276 -32.58 -4.73 -8.54
CA LYS A 276 -33.09 -4.52 -9.92
C LYS A 276 -32.46 -5.54 -10.89
N ILE A 277 -31.14 -5.70 -10.86
CA ILE A 277 -30.40 -6.67 -11.68
C ILE A 277 -30.89 -8.10 -11.40
N LEU A 278 -30.93 -8.49 -10.12
CA LEU A 278 -31.35 -9.83 -9.70
C LEU A 278 -32.80 -10.15 -10.09
N LYS A 279 -33.70 -9.16 -10.10
CA LYS A 279 -35.07 -9.34 -10.63
C LYS A 279 -35.07 -9.66 -12.12
N LYS A 280 -34.26 -8.96 -12.92
CA LYS A 280 -34.11 -9.25 -14.36
C LYS A 280 -33.48 -10.60 -14.62
N CYS A 281 -32.48 -10.97 -13.83
CA CYS A 281 -31.90 -12.30 -13.82
C CYS A 281 -32.95 -13.37 -13.53
N LYS A 282 -33.81 -13.14 -12.54
CA LYS A 282 -34.92 -14.04 -12.21
C LYS A 282 -35.91 -14.17 -13.36
N ASP A 283 -36.27 -13.08 -14.02
CA ASP A 283 -37.18 -13.10 -15.18
C ASP A 283 -36.61 -13.92 -16.35
N ALA A 284 -35.29 -13.80 -16.59
CA ALA A 284 -34.57 -14.55 -17.61
C ALA A 284 -34.59 -16.07 -17.36
N ILE A 285 -34.43 -16.51 -16.11
CA ILE A 285 -34.35 -17.94 -15.75
C ILE A 285 -35.71 -18.57 -15.37
N SER A 286 -36.73 -17.75 -15.07
CA SER A 286 -38.05 -18.24 -14.61
C SER A 286 -38.90 -18.82 -15.74
N LYS A 287 -38.57 -18.52 -17.00
CA LYS A 287 -39.28 -19.07 -18.17
C LYS A 287 -38.87 -20.52 -18.48
N ASN A 288 -37.84 -21.05 -17.81
CA ASN A 288 -37.43 -22.44 -17.94
C ASN A 288 -38.23 -23.36 -16.98
N THR A 289 -38.90 -24.37 -17.54
CA THR A 289 -39.70 -25.36 -16.83
C THR A 289 -38.89 -26.30 -15.93
N LYS A 290 -37.57 -26.42 -16.16
CA LYS A 290 -36.63 -27.26 -15.38
C LYS A 290 -36.11 -26.59 -14.10
N GLY A 291 -36.39 -25.30 -13.91
CA GLY A 291 -35.92 -24.50 -12.77
C GLY A 291 -34.51 -23.96 -12.98
N GLY A 292 -34.39 -22.69 -13.39
CA GLY A 292 -33.09 -22.10 -13.70
C GLY A 292 -32.25 -21.66 -12.49
N LYS A 293 -30.99 -21.32 -12.75
CA LYS A 293 -29.97 -20.99 -11.74
C LYS A 293 -29.43 -19.56 -11.94
N ALA A 294 -29.07 -18.91 -10.84
CA ALA A 294 -28.20 -17.73 -10.89
C ALA A 294 -26.85 -18.10 -10.26
N ILE A 295 -25.78 -17.80 -10.98
CA ILE A 295 -24.39 -18.09 -10.63
C ILE A 295 -23.71 -16.74 -10.47
N ILE A 296 -23.20 -16.44 -9.28
CA ILE A 296 -22.49 -15.19 -9.00
C ILE A 296 -21.06 -15.53 -8.59
N ILE A 297 -20.10 -14.81 -9.16
CA ILE A 297 -18.67 -14.89 -8.84
C ILE A 297 -18.24 -13.49 -8.40
N ASP A 298 -18.19 -13.28 -7.09
CA ASP A 298 -17.80 -12.01 -6.44
C ASP A 298 -17.01 -12.34 -5.15
N PHE A 299 -16.46 -11.33 -4.48
CA PHE A 299 -15.90 -11.54 -3.15
C PHE A 299 -17.02 -11.67 -2.11
N VAL A 300 -16.78 -12.53 -1.13
CA VAL A 300 -17.60 -12.61 0.09
C VAL A 300 -16.68 -12.36 1.27
N ILE A 301 -16.93 -11.26 2.00
CA ILE A 301 -16.17 -10.92 3.20
C ILE A 301 -16.60 -11.86 4.34
N ASN A 302 -15.63 -12.60 4.91
CA ASN A 302 -15.88 -13.46 6.05
C ASN A 302 -14.77 -13.33 7.10
N GLU A 303 -14.81 -12.23 7.86
CA GLU A 303 -13.82 -11.91 8.91
C GLU A 303 -13.65 -13.01 9.98
N LYS A 304 -14.58 -13.97 10.09
CA LYS A 304 -14.51 -15.08 11.04
C LYS A 304 -13.74 -16.30 10.53
N GLN A 305 -13.68 -16.49 9.21
CA GLN A 305 -13.06 -17.67 8.58
C GLN A 305 -11.84 -17.31 7.73
N ASP A 306 -11.85 -16.13 7.11
CA ASP A 306 -10.74 -15.64 6.31
C ASP A 306 -9.53 -15.36 7.23
N GLU A 307 -8.34 -15.71 6.77
CA GLU A 307 -7.12 -15.27 7.43
C GLU A 307 -7.02 -13.73 7.42
N PHE A 308 -6.27 -13.19 8.38
CA PHE A 308 -6.14 -11.73 8.57
C PHE A 308 -5.78 -10.99 7.27
N GLY A 309 -4.80 -11.52 6.52
CA GLY A 309 -4.34 -10.90 5.28
C GLY A 309 -5.35 -11.01 4.13
N LEU A 310 -6.14 -12.08 4.07
CA LEU A 310 -7.20 -12.21 3.06
C LEU A 310 -8.36 -11.26 3.37
N THR A 311 -8.76 -11.17 4.65
CA THR A 311 -9.74 -10.19 5.13
C THR A 311 -9.32 -8.77 4.78
N GLN A 312 -8.06 -8.40 5.09
CA GLN A 312 -7.52 -7.08 4.76
C GLN A 312 -7.59 -6.78 3.27
N MET A 313 -7.24 -7.74 2.41
CA MET A 313 -7.32 -7.58 0.95
C MET A 313 -8.78 -7.38 0.49
N LYS A 314 -9.73 -8.18 0.98
CA LYS A 314 -11.16 -8.01 0.64
C LYS A 314 -11.71 -6.67 1.13
N LEU A 315 -11.28 -6.18 2.29
CA LEU A 315 -11.64 -4.85 2.79
C LEU A 315 -11.04 -3.75 1.91
N ARG A 316 -9.78 -3.86 1.43
CA ARG A 316 -9.22 -2.92 0.45
C ARG A 316 -10.05 -2.89 -0.84
N MET A 317 -10.47 -4.05 -1.34
CA MET A 317 -11.37 -4.13 -2.49
C MET A 317 -12.71 -3.47 -2.21
N ASP A 318 -13.26 -3.65 -1.00
CA ASP A 318 -14.45 -2.93 -0.57
C ASP A 318 -14.24 -1.41 -0.66
N ILE A 319 -13.14 -0.88 -0.15
CA ILE A 319 -12.79 0.54 -0.29
C ILE A 319 -12.70 0.96 -1.77
N ALA A 320 -12.12 0.12 -2.64
CA ALA A 320 -11.98 0.41 -4.06
C ALA A 320 -13.34 0.62 -4.76
N MET A 321 -14.37 -0.11 -4.32
CA MET A 321 -15.72 -0.03 -4.90
C MET A 321 -16.40 1.33 -4.68
N THR A 322 -15.86 2.23 -3.85
CA THR A 322 -16.35 3.62 -3.76
C THR A 322 -16.25 4.40 -5.07
N SER A 323 -15.39 3.96 -5.99
CA SER A 323 -15.28 4.48 -7.36
C SER A 323 -16.61 4.44 -8.11
N VAL A 324 -17.40 3.38 -7.91
CA VAL A 324 -18.65 3.12 -8.64
C VAL A 324 -19.89 3.09 -7.74
N ASN A 325 -19.77 3.52 -6.48
CA ASN A 325 -20.82 3.37 -5.46
C ASN A 325 -21.20 1.90 -5.20
N GLY A 326 -20.23 1.01 -5.43
CA GLY A 326 -20.34 -0.42 -5.21
C GLY A 326 -19.95 -0.84 -3.80
N LYS A 327 -19.93 -2.16 -3.60
CA LYS A 327 -19.68 -2.80 -2.30
C LYS A 327 -19.26 -4.25 -2.43
N GLU A 328 -18.19 -4.62 -1.73
CA GLU A 328 -17.90 -6.02 -1.42
C GLU A 328 -18.69 -6.42 -0.17
N ARG A 329 -19.42 -7.53 -0.26
CA ARG A 329 -20.46 -7.87 0.72
C ARG A 329 -20.05 -9.08 1.55
N SER A 330 -20.44 -9.07 2.82
CA SER A 330 -20.52 -10.29 3.63
C SER A 330 -21.72 -11.15 3.22
N GLU A 331 -21.76 -12.41 3.68
CA GLU A 331 -22.92 -13.30 3.45
C GLU A 331 -24.24 -12.68 3.94
N GLU A 332 -24.25 -12.06 5.12
CA GLU A 332 -25.46 -11.42 5.68
C GLU A 332 -25.89 -10.21 4.85
N GLU A 333 -24.95 -9.48 4.25
CA GLU A 333 -25.26 -8.35 3.37
C GLU A 333 -25.80 -8.81 2.02
N PHE A 334 -25.34 -9.94 1.48
CA PHE A 334 -25.91 -10.55 0.27
C PHE A 334 -27.33 -11.07 0.46
N LYS A 335 -27.67 -11.54 1.66
CA LYS A 335 -28.98 -12.13 1.96
C LYS A 335 -30.15 -11.18 1.67
N LYS A 336 -30.01 -9.89 2.02
CA LYS A 336 -31.06 -8.88 1.80
C LYS A 336 -31.42 -8.70 0.31
N PRO A 337 -30.49 -8.34 -0.60
CA PRO A 337 -30.82 -8.16 -2.02
C PRO A 337 -31.30 -9.46 -2.66
N PHE A 338 -30.82 -10.63 -2.22
CA PHE A 338 -31.38 -11.91 -2.64
C PHE A 338 -32.86 -12.04 -2.26
N LEU A 339 -33.20 -11.89 -0.98
CA LEU A 339 -34.59 -12.03 -0.52
C LEU A 339 -35.54 -11.03 -1.19
N GLU A 340 -35.13 -9.77 -1.32
CA GLU A 340 -35.92 -8.71 -1.96
C GLU A 340 -36.12 -8.92 -3.47
N ALA A 341 -35.14 -9.53 -4.16
CA ALA A 341 -35.31 -10.00 -5.54
C ALA A 341 -36.15 -11.29 -5.64
N GLY A 342 -36.59 -11.84 -4.51
CA GLY A 342 -37.38 -13.06 -4.41
C GLY A 342 -36.52 -14.32 -4.60
N PHE A 343 -35.28 -14.28 -4.12
CA PHE A 343 -34.33 -15.37 -3.95
C PHE A 343 -34.40 -15.92 -2.52
N GLN A 344 -35.10 -17.05 -2.35
CA GLN A 344 -35.44 -17.61 -1.03
C GLN A 344 -34.36 -18.56 -0.47
N ASP A 345 -33.56 -19.16 -1.33
CA ASP A 345 -32.46 -20.06 -0.95
C ASP A 345 -31.22 -19.69 -1.76
N TYR A 346 -30.04 -19.70 -1.12
CA TYR A 346 -28.74 -19.59 -1.77
C TYR A 346 -27.73 -20.50 -1.07
N LYS A 347 -26.62 -20.80 -1.76
CA LYS A 347 -25.45 -21.47 -1.21
C LYS A 347 -24.22 -20.67 -1.60
N ILE A 348 -23.34 -20.39 -0.65
CA ILE A 348 -22.02 -19.80 -0.91
C ILE A 348 -21.00 -20.92 -0.80
N PHE A 349 -20.15 -21.04 -1.82
CA PHE A 349 -18.99 -21.90 -1.80
C PHE A 349 -17.75 -21.00 -1.87
N PRO A 350 -16.77 -21.15 -0.97
CA PRO A 350 -15.48 -20.54 -1.21
C PRO A 350 -14.93 -21.15 -2.50
N LEU A 351 -14.57 -20.32 -3.47
CA LEU A 351 -13.69 -20.75 -4.54
C LEU A 351 -12.26 -20.67 -4.01
N THR A 352 -11.37 -21.53 -4.50
CA THR A 352 -9.95 -21.42 -4.16
C THR A 352 -9.48 -19.97 -4.45
N GLY A 353 -8.81 -19.34 -3.48
CA GLY A 353 -8.42 -17.93 -3.54
C GLY A 353 -9.42 -16.95 -2.94
N MET A 354 -9.61 -15.80 -3.60
CA MET A 354 -10.39 -14.68 -3.07
C MET A 354 -11.88 -14.69 -3.43
N TYR A 355 -12.26 -15.45 -4.45
CA TYR A 355 -13.64 -15.46 -4.96
C TYR A 355 -14.54 -16.37 -4.13
N SER A 356 -15.83 -16.11 -4.22
CA SER A 356 -16.86 -17.03 -3.76
C SER A 356 -17.88 -17.25 -4.86
N LEU A 357 -18.32 -18.50 -4.97
CA LEU A 357 -19.38 -18.90 -5.87
C LEU A 357 -20.70 -18.90 -5.11
N ILE A 358 -21.62 -18.03 -5.50
CA ILE A 358 -22.95 -17.98 -4.91
C ILE A 358 -23.94 -18.58 -5.89
N LEU A 359 -24.58 -19.68 -5.48
CA LEU A 359 -25.54 -20.41 -6.28
C LEU A 359 -26.93 -20.33 -5.67
N ARG A 360 -27.92 -19.97 -6.48
CA ARG A 360 -29.33 -20.25 -6.16
C ARG A 360 -29.85 -21.46 -6.92
N LYS A 361 -30.69 -22.23 -6.22
CA LYS A 361 -31.33 -23.45 -6.71
C LYS A 361 -32.85 -23.43 -6.54
N LYS A 362 -33.57 -24.06 -7.47
CA LYS A 362 -34.99 -24.46 -7.34
C LYS A 362 -35.05 -26.00 -7.26
N LYS A 363 -34.89 -26.56 -6.05
CA LYS A 363 -34.89 -28.02 -5.69
C LYS A 363 -33.69 -28.90 -6.14
N LYS A 364 -33.47 -29.99 -5.37
CA LYS A 364 -32.31 -30.94 -5.19
C LYS A 364 -31.22 -31.08 -6.29
N ILE A 365 -29.97 -31.16 -5.81
CA ILE A 365 -28.67 -31.49 -6.44
C ILE A 365 -27.97 -32.26 -5.31
N ARG A 366 -27.44 -33.44 -5.62
CA ARG A 366 -26.61 -34.25 -4.71
C ARG A 366 -25.23 -33.63 -4.63
N GLU A 367 -24.66 -33.60 -3.43
CA GLU A 367 -23.25 -33.25 -3.22
C GLU A 367 -22.36 -34.24 -3.98
N CYS A 368 -21.38 -33.71 -4.71
CA CYS A 368 -20.36 -34.50 -5.37
C CYS A 368 -19.00 -33.90 -5.01
N SER A 369 -18.16 -34.73 -4.39
CA SER A 369 -16.72 -34.52 -4.24
C SER A 369 -16.03 -35.02 -5.51
N CYS A 370 -15.18 -34.20 -6.14
CA CYS A 370 -14.28 -34.68 -7.18
C CYS A 370 -12.82 -34.42 -6.80
N ASN A 371 -12.00 -35.43 -7.08
CA ASN A 371 -10.57 -35.50 -6.82
C ASN A 371 -9.76 -34.76 -7.90
N MET A 372 -8.63 -34.22 -7.45
CA MET A 372 -7.58 -33.54 -8.21
C MET A 372 -6.80 -34.47 -9.15
N GLU A 373 -6.43 -33.93 -10.31
CA GLU A 373 -5.18 -34.04 -11.09
C GLU A 373 -5.50 -33.55 -12.53
N LEU A 374 -4.70 -32.81 -13.30
CA LEU A 374 -3.31 -32.30 -13.26
C LEU A 374 -3.21 -31.21 -14.35
N LEU A 375 -2.28 -30.25 -14.22
CA LEU A 375 -1.60 -29.40 -15.24
C LEU A 375 -1.22 -28.09 -14.53
N SER A 376 0.03 -27.68 -14.29
CA SER A 376 1.37 -28.21 -14.57
C SER A 376 2.25 -27.73 -13.41
N GLU A 377 2.86 -28.67 -12.69
CA GLU A 377 3.73 -28.56 -11.49
C GLU A 377 3.22 -27.80 -10.23
N CYS A 378 2.38 -26.75 -10.34
CA CYS A 378 1.80 -26.06 -9.17
C CYS A 378 0.30 -26.38 -8.98
N LYS A 379 -0.17 -26.45 -7.73
CA LYS A 379 -1.59 -26.62 -7.40
C LYS A 379 -2.34 -25.29 -7.61
N ALA A 380 -3.62 -25.36 -8.02
CA ALA A 380 -4.45 -24.15 -8.16
C ALA A 380 -4.47 -23.30 -6.89
N SER A 381 -4.44 -23.92 -5.70
CA SER A 381 -4.33 -23.22 -4.42
C SER A 381 -3.10 -22.32 -4.30
N GLU A 382 -1.94 -22.79 -4.76
CA GLU A 382 -0.68 -22.04 -4.70
C GLU A 382 -0.72 -20.84 -5.66
N ILE A 383 -1.31 -21.02 -6.85
CA ILE A 383 -1.55 -19.92 -7.81
C ILE A 383 -2.46 -18.84 -7.19
N PHE A 384 -3.50 -19.24 -6.47
CA PHE A 384 -4.39 -18.31 -5.79
C PHE A 384 -3.74 -17.60 -4.59
N GLU A 385 -2.87 -18.28 -3.85
CA GLU A 385 -2.03 -17.63 -2.82
C GLU A 385 -1.13 -16.57 -3.46
N GLY A 386 -0.49 -16.90 -4.60
CA GLY A 386 0.27 -15.96 -5.40
C GLY A 386 -0.54 -14.75 -5.85
N GLN A 387 -1.79 -14.97 -6.29
CA GLN A 387 -2.73 -13.90 -6.67
C GLN A 387 -3.05 -12.97 -5.49
N VAL A 388 -3.25 -13.52 -4.29
CA VAL A 388 -3.51 -12.72 -3.09
C VAL A 388 -2.32 -11.80 -2.79
N VAL A 389 -1.08 -12.27 -2.95
CA VAL A 389 0.12 -11.44 -2.81
C VAL A 389 0.12 -10.30 -3.83
N VAL A 390 -0.15 -10.59 -5.12
CA VAL A 390 -0.25 -9.57 -6.18
C VAL A 390 -1.30 -8.51 -5.81
N TYR A 391 -2.52 -8.91 -5.45
CA TYR A 391 -3.61 -7.98 -5.15
C TYR A 391 -3.37 -7.17 -3.87
N LYS A 392 -2.75 -7.76 -2.86
CA LYS A 392 -2.33 -7.03 -1.65
C LYS A 392 -1.44 -5.85 -2.01
N HIS A 393 -0.44 -6.05 -2.87
CA HIS A 393 0.48 -4.98 -3.28
C HIS A 393 -0.16 -4.03 -4.29
N LEU A 394 -1.03 -4.54 -5.16
CA LEU A 394 -1.78 -3.74 -6.12
C LEU A 394 -2.60 -2.63 -5.45
N TYR A 395 -3.25 -2.97 -4.33
CA TYR A 395 -4.13 -2.08 -3.59
C TYR A 395 -3.54 -1.56 -2.27
N ALA A 396 -2.24 -1.78 -2.01
CA ALA A 396 -1.59 -1.34 -0.77
C ALA A 396 -1.68 0.19 -0.55
N TYR A 397 -1.70 0.98 -1.63
CA TYR A 397 -1.92 2.43 -1.55
C TYR A 397 -3.24 2.82 -0.86
N LEU A 398 -4.27 1.96 -0.88
CA LEU A 398 -5.54 2.25 -0.20
C LEU A 398 -5.40 2.32 1.32
N ASP A 399 -4.42 1.64 1.90
CA ASP A 399 -4.13 1.77 3.34
C ASP A 399 -3.63 3.18 3.67
N SER A 400 -2.72 3.70 2.85
CA SER A 400 -2.23 5.08 2.94
C SER A 400 -3.35 6.09 2.71
N MET A 401 -4.21 5.86 1.71
CA MET A 401 -5.31 6.77 1.38
C MET A 401 -6.44 6.76 2.44
N CYS A 402 -6.71 5.61 3.07
CA CYS A 402 -7.66 5.53 4.19
C CYS A 402 -7.13 6.25 5.43
N LEU A 403 -5.83 6.15 5.71
CA LEU A 403 -5.20 6.91 6.80
C LEU A 403 -5.24 8.41 6.52
N LYS A 404 -4.93 8.83 5.28
CA LYS A 404 -5.08 10.22 4.82
C LYS A 404 -6.52 10.72 5.00
N TRP A 405 -7.50 9.95 4.52
CA TRP A 405 -8.93 10.26 4.66
C TRP A 405 -9.34 10.50 6.11
N CYS A 406 -8.89 9.63 7.02
CA CYS A 406 -9.11 9.74 8.47
C CYS A 406 -8.54 11.06 9.04
N LEU A 407 -7.35 11.45 8.60
CA LEU A 407 -6.66 12.69 9.02
C LEU A 407 -7.29 13.95 8.42
N ASP A 408 -7.73 13.89 7.16
CA ASP A 408 -8.37 15.01 6.46
C ASP A 408 -9.74 15.31 7.06
N LEU A 409 -10.47 14.29 7.52
CA LEU A 409 -11.73 14.42 8.26
C LEU A 409 -11.55 14.63 9.76
N ASN A 410 -10.32 14.73 10.26
CA ASN A 410 -10.01 15.03 11.67
C ASN A 410 -10.62 14.02 12.66
N MET A 411 -10.76 12.75 12.26
CA MET A 411 -11.47 11.74 13.05
C MET A 411 -10.78 11.41 14.39
N PRO A 412 -9.44 11.26 14.47
CA PRO A 412 -8.79 10.97 15.76
C PRO A 412 -9.09 12.05 16.81
N ASP A 413 -9.06 13.33 16.41
CA ASP A 413 -9.39 14.46 17.26
C ASP A 413 -10.88 14.46 17.66
N ILE A 414 -11.80 14.15 16.74
CA ILE A 414 -13.23 14.06 17.04
C ILE A 414 -13.49 12.99 18.11
N ILE A 415 -12.92 11.80 17.95
CA ILE A 415 -13.08 10.70 18.91
C ILE A 415 -12.41 11.06 20.24
N HIS A 416 -11.24 11.68 20.21
CA HIS A 416 -10.57 12.15 21.42
C HIS A 416 -11.43 13.16 22.20
N ASN A 417 -11.93 14.19 21.51
CA ASN A 417 -12.74 15.26 22.11
C ASN A 417 -14.10 14.77 22.60
N HIS A 418 -14.63 13.69 22.01
CA HIS A 418 -15.83 13.03 22.51
C HIS A 418 -15.62 12.38 23.90
N GLY A 419 -14.36 12.06 24.26
CA GLY A 419 -13.98 11.56 25.58
C GLY A 419 -14.27 10.08 25.86
N GLN A 420 -14.93 9.39 24.93
CA GLN A 420 -15.32 7.97 25.02
C GLN A 420 -15.45 7.37 23.62
N PRO A 421 -15.62 6.03 23.46
CA PRO A 421 -15.86 5.44 22.14
C PRO A 421 -17.07 6.09 21.45
N ILE A 422 -16.93 6.48 20.18
CA ILE A 422 -17.98 7.19 19.44
C ILE A 422 -18.82 6.22 18.60
N THR A 423 -20.14 6.33 18.66
CA THR A 423 -21.01 5.56 17.73
C THR A 423 -20.89 6.09 16.31
N LEU A 424 -21.12 5.23 15.30
CA LEU A 424 -21.14 5.64 13.89
C LEU A 424 -22.08 6.83 13.63
N HIS A 425 -23.27 6.82 14.23
CA HIS A 425 -24.25 7.91 14.10
C HIS A 425 -23.71 9.25 14.62
N HIS A 426 -23.11 9.26 15.80
CA HIS A 426 -22.53 10.49 16.37
C HIS A 426 -21.33 10.99 15.57
N LEU A 427 -20.48 10.08 15.09
CA LEU A 427 -19.35 10.41 14.21
C LEU A 427 -19.84 11.03 12.89
N ALA A 428 -20.78 10.38 12.21
CA ALA A 428 -21.36 10.88 10.95
C ALA A 428 -22.06 12.24 11.15
N SER A 429 -22.79 12.42 12.25
CA SER A 429 -23.43 13.70 12.58
C SER A 429 -22.39 14.81 12.83
N THR A 430 -21.32 14.52 13.57
CA THR A 430 -20.24 15.48 13.85
C THR A 430 -19.52 15.90 12.57
N LEU A 431 -19.32 14.95 11.65
CA LEU A 431 -18.70 15.16 10.35
C LEU A 431 -19.66 15.77 9.30
N GLN A 432 -20.96 15.85 9.60
CA GLN A 432 -22.01 16.28 8.66
C GLN A 432 -22.06 15.41 7.38
N VAL A 433 -21.90 14.10 7.55
CA VAL A 433 -21.93 13.11 6.46
C VAL A 433 -23.37 12.98 5.94
N PRO A 434 -23.60 13.11 4.62
CA PRO A 434 -24.91 12.86 4.02
C PRO A 434 -25.39 11.43 4.31
N PRO A 435 -26.71 11.19 4.50
CA PRO A 435 -27.24 9.85 4.81
C PRO A 435 -26.81 8.76 3.81
N SER A 436 -26.68 9.12 2.52
CA SER A 436 -26.22 8.24 1.44
C SER A 436 -24.77 7.74 1.62
N LYS A 437 -23.93 8.45 2.39
CA LYS A 437 -22.51 8.14 2.58
C LYS A 437 -22.18 7.47 3.91
N ILE A 438 -23.14 7.34 4.83
CA ILE A 438 -22.92 6.76 6.16
C ILE A 438 -22.44 5.30 6.08
N ASP A 439 -23.00 4.50 5.16
CA ASP A 439 -22.56 3.11 4.95
C ASP A 439 -21.09 3.06 4.48
N GLY A 440 -20.71 3.98 3.59
CA GLY A 440 -19.33 4.19 3.16
C GLY A 440 -18.41 4.49 4.33
N VAL A 441 -18.74 5.45 5.18
CA VAL A 441 -17.95 5.77 6.39
C VAL A 441 -17.80 4.55 7.30
N ARG A 442 -18.85 3.74 7.49
CA ARG A 442 -18.77 2.50 8.28
C ARG A 442 -17.73 1.53 7.71
N ARG A 443 -17.71 1.33 6.39
CA ARG A 443 -16.77 0.43 5.70
C ARG A 443 -15.33 0.87 5.90
N PHE A 444 -15.05 2.16 5.77
CA PHE A 444 -13.71 2.72 6.01
C PHE A 444 -13.27 2.62 7.46
N MET A 445 -14.20 2.89 8.40
CA MET A 445 -13.92 2.72 9.83
C MET A 445 -13.64 1.25 10.19
N ARG A 446 -14.35 0.30 9.57
CA ARG A 446 -14.06 -1.14 9.71
C ARG A 446 -12.69 -1.51 9.15
N HIS A 447 -12.32 -1.01 7.97
CA HIS A 447 -10.98 -1.21 7.41
C HIS A 447 -9.88 -0.69 8.34
N LEU A 448 -10.02 0.55 8.82
CA LEU A 448 -9.07 1.15 9.77
C LEU A 448 -9.04 0.44 11.13
N ALA A 449 -10.17 -0.13 11.56
CA ALA A 449 -10.23 -0.94 12.78
C ALA A 449 -9.53 -2.29 12.61
N HIS A 450 -9.78 -3.00 11.49
CA HIS A 450 -9.08 -4.24 11.13
C HIS A 450 -7.57 -4.01 11.04
N ASN A 451 -7.18 -2.86 10.50
CA ASN A 451 -5.79 -2.45 10.44
C ASN A 451 -5.21 -1.98 11.78
N GLY A 452 -5.99 -1.83 12.85
CA GLY A 452 -5.48 -1.53 14.20
C GLY A 452 -5.48 -0.06 14.62
N PHE A 453 -6.02 0.86 13.82
CA PHE A 453 -6.15 2.26 14.22
C PHE A 453 -7.33 2.50 15.16
N PHE A 454 -8.39 1.69 15.08
CA PHE A 454 -9.54 1.81 15.96
C PHE A 454 -9.92 0.47 16.56
N HIS A 455 -10.44 0.50 17.78
CA HIS A 455 -11.06 -0.67 18.39
C HIS A 455 -12.58 -0.56 18.25
N ILE A 456 -13.21 -1.56 17.62
CA ILE A 456 -14.65 -1.67 17.57
C ILE A 456 -15.14 -2.23 18.91
N THR A 457 -16.01 -1.48 19.58
CA THR A 457 -16.69 -1.89 20.81
C THR A 457 -18.20 -1.75 20.66
N ARG A 458 -18.95 -2.29 21.62
CA ARG A 458 -20.41 -2.17 21.67
C ARG A 458 -20.81 -1.39 22.90
N LEU A 459 -21.62 -0.35 22.70
CA LEU A 459 -22.18 0.46 23.78
C LEU A 459 -23.67 0.15 23.93
N LEU A 460 -24.12 -0.02 25.17
CA LEU A 460 -25.55 -0.09 25.50
C LEU A 460 -26.15 1.31 25.36
N HIS A 461 -27.17 1.45 24.51
CA HIS A 461 -27.94 2.68 24.37
C HIS A 461 -29.17 2.66 25.29
N ASP A 462 -29.79 3.83 25.53
CA ASP A 462 -30.98 4.00 26.38
C ASP A 462 -32.17 3.09 26.01
N ASP A 463 -32.22 2.59 24.77
CA ASP A 463 -33.25 1.69 24.26
C ASP A 463 -32.93 0.19 24.47
N ASN A 464 -31.88 -0.14 25.24
CA ASN A 464 -31.30 -1.49 25.41
C ASN A 464 -30.73 -2.11 24.11
N GLU A 465 -30.51 -1.33 23.06
CA GLU A 465 -29.81 -1.77 21.85
C GLU A 465 -28.30 -1.53 21.95
N GLU A 466 -27.50 -2.56 21.66
CA GLU A 466 -26.05 -2.43 21.51
C GLU A 466 -25.72 -1.76 20.16
N LYS A 467 -25.01 -0.63 20.20
CA LYS A 467 -24.54 0.07 19.00
C LYS A 467 -23.03 -0.06 18.85
N GLU A 468 -22.58 -0.31 17.62
CA GLU A 468 -21.15 -0.31 17.24
C GLU A 468 -20.55 1.09 17.50
N ALA A 469 -19.41 1.12 18.18
CA ALA A 469 -18.67 2.34 18.50
C ALA A 469 -17.16 2.15 18.31
N TYR A 470 -16.45 3.23 18.04
CA TYR A 470 -15.02 3.24 17.73
C TYR A 470 -14.22 3.94 18.82
N ALA A 471 -13.20 3.26 19.35
CA ALA A 471 -12.26 3.80 20.32
C ALA A 471 -10.86 3.97 19.71
N LEU A 472 -10.11 4.96 20.19
CA LEU A 472 -8.71 5.14 19.78
C LEU A 472 -7.81 4.03 20.32
N THR A 473 -6.91 3.53 19.48
CA THR A 473 -5.77 2.69 19.86
C THR A 473 -4.54 3.56 20.13
N ILE A 474 -3.39 2.97 20.47
CA ILE A 474 -2.14 3.74 20.62
C ILE A 474 -1.77 4.40 19.28
N ALA A 475 -1.91 3.67 18.17
CA ALA A 475 -1.61 4.20 16.83
C ALA A 475 -2.46 5.43 16.49
N SER A 476 -3.78 5.40 16.69
CA SER A 476 -4.61 6.59 16.43
C SER A 476 -4.50 7.69 17.47
N LYS A 477 -4.08 7.39 18.71
CA LYS A 477 -3.70 8.44 19.70
C LYS A 477 -2.50 9.24 19.24
N LEU A 478 -1.54 8.61 18.54
CA LEU A 478 -0.43 9.32 17.89
C LEU A 478 -0.90 10.21 16.74
N LEU A 479 -2.16 10.14 16.30
CA LEU A 479 -2.69 10.99 15.23
C LEU A 479 -3.55 12.16 15.76
N VAL A 480 -3.72 12.28 17.08
CA VAL A 480 -4.46 13.39 17.71
C VAL A 480 -3.57 14.63 17.76
N LYS A 481 -4.05 15.76 17.25
CA LYS A 481 -3.28 17.01 17.13
C LYS A 481 -3.06 17.66 18.49
N GLY A 482 -1.99 18.46 18.60
CA GLY A 482 -1.67 19.20 19.82
C GLY A 482 -1.24 18.33 21.02
N THR A 483 -1.09 17.01 20.80
CA THR A 483 -0.49 16.10 21.77
C THR A 483 1.03 16.10 21.61
N GLN A 484 1.75 15.78 22.68
CA GLN A 484 3.22 15.87 22.70
C GLN A 484 3.90 14.99 21.64
N HIS A 485 3.32 13.82 21.37
CA HIS A 485 3.89 12.79 20.48
C HIS A 485 3.06 12.62 19.20
N SER A 486 2.36 13.66 18.76
CA SER A 486 1.51 13.58 17.56
C SER A 486 2.35 13.39 16.31
N LEU A 487 2.10 12.33 15.54
CA LEU A 487 2.63 12.04 14.20
C LEU A 487 1.67 12.46 13.08
N ALA A 488 0.62 13.22 13.39
CA ALA A 488 -0.30 13.75 12.38
C ALA A 488 0.40 14.66 11.35
N PRO A 489 1.34 15.57 11.73
CA PRO A 489 2.09 16.37 10.76
C PRO A 489 2.94 15.49 9.82
N MET A 490 3.68 14.53 10.37
CA MET A 490 4.44 13.54 9.59
C MET A 490 3.56 12.79 8.58
N SER A 491 2.44 12.25 9.07
CA SER A 491 1.52 11.48 8.23
C SER A 491 0.96 12.32 7.09
N LYS A 492 0.61 13.58 7.36
CA LYS A 492 0.12 14.50 6.31
C LYS A 492 1.22 14.85 5.29
N CYS A 493 2.46 15.04 5.75
CA CYS A 493 3.59 15.37 4.89
C CYS A 493 3.91 14.25 3.91
N VAL A 494 4.03 13.02 4.40
CA VAL A 494 4.33 11.84 3.57
C VAL A 494 3.19 11.54 2.59
N LEU A 495 1.94 11.79 3.00
CA LEU A 495 0.74 11.51 2.21
C LEU A 495 0.29 12.72 1.37
N ASP A 496 1.12 13.76 1.25
CA ASP A 496 0.81 14.85 0.33
C ASP A 496 0.80 14.34 -1.12
N PRO A 497 -0.25 14.62 -1.92
CA PRO A 497 -0.35 14.07 -3.27
C PRO A 497 0.82 14.44 -4.20
N THR A 498 1.45 15.59 -4.00
CA THR A 498 2.60 16.03 -4.80
C THR A 498 3.84 15.22 -4.42
N LEU A 499 4.08 15.03 -3.12
CA LEU A 499 5.24 14.28 -2.62
C LEU A 499 5.08 12.77 -2.81
N SER A 500 3.93 12.19 -2.46
CA SER A 500 3.69 10.75 -2.67
C SER A 500 3.58 10.40 -4.16
N GLY A 501 3.12 11.34 -4.99
CA GLY A 501 2.96 11.15 -6.43
C GLY A 501 4.27 11.01 -7.20
N THR A 502 5.41 11.44 -6.64
CA THR A 502 6.72 11.33 -7.29
C THR A 502 7.14 9.88 -7.56
N TYR A 503 6.70 8.94 -6.73
CA TYR A 503 7.03 7.52 -6.87
C TYR A 503 6.35 6.83 -8.05
N HIS A 504 5.38 7.47 -8.71
CA HIS A 504 4.90 7.01 -10.01
C HIS A 504 5.97 7.07 -11.11
N PHE A 505 7.10 7.75 -10.87
CA PHE A 505 8.20 7.93 -11.83
C PHE A 505 9.39 6.98 -11.58
N LEU A 506 9.28 5.99 -10.69
CA LEU A 506 10.37 5.04 -10.40
C LEU A 506 10.91 4.33 -11.66
N GLY A 507 10.03 3.91 -12.58
CA GLY A 507 10.44 3.29 -13.85
C GLY A 507 11.32 4.21 -14.69
N LYS A 508 10.90 5.48 -14.86
CA LYS A 508 11.69 6.51 -15.54
C LYS A 508 13.00 6.80 -14.81
N TRP A 509 12.96 6.99 -13.49
CA TRP A 509 14.13 7.27 -12.65
C TRP A 509 15.23 6.21 -12.74
N THR A 510 14.85 4.95 -12.93
CA THR A 510 15.79 3.83 -13.06
C THR A 510 16.69 3.95 -14.29
N LEU A 511 16.22 4.62 -15.34
CA LEU A 511 16.91 4.76 -16.62
C LEU A 511 17.57 6.14 -16.81
N GLU A 512 17.37 7.06 -15.87
CA GLU A 512 17.92 8.43 -15.92
C GLU A 512 19.28 8.49 -15.19
N GLU A 513 20.31 9.07 -15.82
CA GLU A 513 21.68 8.97 -15.32
C GLU A 513 21.93 9.82 -14.06
N ASN A 514 21.51 11.07 -14.04
CA ASN A 514 21.99 12.05 -13.05
C ASN A 514 20.91 12.64 -12.14
N LEU A 515 19.64 12.43 -12.44
CA LEU A 515 18.54 13.11 -11.74
C LEU A 515 18.01 12.27 -10.57
N SER A 516 17.75 12.88 -9.42
CA SER A 516 16.98 12.26 -8.34
C SER A 516 15.51 12.05 -8.75
N LEU A 517 14.76 11.27 -7.96
CA LEU A 517 13.33 11.08 -8.23
C LEU A 517 12.56 12.41 -8.12
N SER A 518 12.95 13.29 -7.19
CA SER A 518 12.36 14.63 -7.07
C SER A 518 12.66 15.51 -8.28
N GLU A 519 13.87 15.45 -8.83
CA GLU A 519 14.22 16.25 -10.01
C GLU A 519 13.42 15.82 -11.25
N ILE A 520 13.16 14.52 -11.40
CA ILE A 520 12.36 13.98 -12.51
C ILE A 520 10.89 14.38 -12.40
N SER A 521 10.34 14.41 -11.18
CA SER A 521 8.91 14.59 -10.93
C SER A 521 8.52 16.04 -10.65
N LEU A 522 9.32 16.75 -9.85
CA LEU A 522 9.09 18.14 -9.41
C LEU A 522 9.88 19.16 -10.27
N GLY A 523 10.82 18.71 -11.10
CA GLY A 523 11.66 19.57 -11.95
C GLY A 523 12.84 20.24 -11.23
N THR A 524 13.06 19.94 -9.94
CA THR A 524 14.16 20.48 -9.12
C THR A 524 14.42 19.50 -7.95
N ASN A 525 15.58 19.60 -7.29
CA ASN A 525 15.82 18.77 -6.10
C ASN A 525 14.87 19.14 -4.95
N LEU A 526 14.66 18.21 -4.02
CA LEU A 526 13.66 18.36 -2.96
C LEU A 526 13.91 19.61 -2.07
N TRP A 527 15.17 19.91 -1.77
CA TRP A 527 15.54 21.06 -0.93
C TRP A 527 15.25 22.40 -1.62
N ASP A 528 15.58 22.51 -2.91
CA ASP A 528 15.22 23.67 -3.74
C ASP A 528 13.70 23.80 -3.93
N PHE A 529 12.99 22.68 -4.01
CA PHE A 529 11.53 22.68 -4.05
C PHE A 529 10.97 23.28 -2.75
N PHE A 530 11.44 22.86 -1.58
CA PHE A 530 10.99 23.42 -0.30
C PHE A 530 11.37 24.90 -0.16
N SER A 531 12.57 25.31 -0.53
CA SER A 531 12.99 26.72 -0.42
C SER A 531 12.14 27.66 -1.29
N LYS A 532 11.72 27.21 -2.48
CA LYS A 532 10.84 27.95 -3.39
C LYS A 532 9.36 27.90 -2.99
N ASN A 533 8.97 26.99 -2.09
CA ASN A 533 7.59 26.79 -1.68
C ASN A 533 7.45 26.82 -0.14
N PRO A 534 7.32 28.02 0.47
CA PRO A 534 7.31 28.19 1.93
C PRO A 534 6.26 27.36 2.67
N SER A 535 5.10 27.06 2.04
CA SER A 535 4.08 26.19 2.62
C SER A 535 4.58 24.76 2.79
N TYR A 536 5.31 24.22 1.81
CA TYR A 536 5.91 22.88 1.89
C TYR A 536 7.07 22.86 2.86
N LEU A 537 7.90 23.91 2.92
CA LEU A 537 8.96 24.01 3.92
C LEU A 537 8.40 24.02 5.36
N SER A 538 7.38 24.83 5.63
CA SER A 538 6.70 24.86 6.94
C SER A 538 6.17 23.48 7.31
N PHE A 539 5.53 22.83 6.34
CA PHE A 539 4.92 21.52 6.52
C PHE A 539 5.95 20.40 6.76
N PHE A 540 7.06 20.42 6.04
CA PHE A 540 8.20 19.54 6.26
C PHE A 540 8.83 19.75 7.65
N ASN A 541 9.04 21.01 8.05
CA ASN A 541 9.58 21.35 9.36
C ASN A 541 8.66 20.88 10.51
N GLU A 542 7.34 21.03 10.37
CA GLU A 542 6.37 20.49 11.32
C GLU A 542 6.41 18.97 11.40
N SER A 543 6.54 18.29 10.25
CA SER A 543 6.73 16.84 10.16
C SER A 543 7.99 16.38 10.92
N MET A 544 9.15 16.98 10.65
CA MET A 544 10.41 16.64 11.32
C MET A 544 10.36 16.92 12.83
N ALA A 545 9.72 18.01 13.23
CA ALA A 545 9.54 18.34 14.65
C ALA A 545 8.62 17.31 15.35
N SER A 546 7.58 16.84 14.67
CA SER A 546 6.61 15.88 15.19
C SER A 546 7.26 14.52 15.52
N ASP A 547 8.12 14.03 14.63
CA ASP A 547 8.95 12.84 14.83
C ASP A 547 9.99 13.05 15.94
N SER A 548 10.65 14.21 15.96
CA SER A 548 11.70 14.52 16.93
C SER A 548 11.23 14.52 18.38
N GLN A 549 9.93 14.74 18.65
CA GLN A 549 9.39 14.60 20.01
C GLN A 549 9.47 13.16 20.54
N MET A 550 9.47 12.16 19.66
CA MET A 550 9.63 10.74 20.02
C MET A 550 11.05 10.46 20.54
N VAL A 551 12.05 11.19 20.07
CA VAL A 551 13.46 11.06 20.50
C VAL A 551 13.59 11.31 22.01
N LYS A 552 12.76 12.16 22.61
CA LYS A 552 12.76 12.36 24.08
C LYS A 552 12.50 11.07 24.86
N LEU A 553 11.59 10.24 24.38
CA LEU A 553 11.29 8.93 24.99
C LEU A 553 12.49 8.00 24.82
N ALA A 554 13.09 8.03 23.64
CA ALA A 554 14.19 7.19 23.24
C ALA A 554 15.48 7.50 24.02
N LEU A 555 15.81 8.78 24.23
CA LEU A 555 17.02 9.22 24.93
C LEU A 555 16.98 8.99 26.45
N LYS A 556 15.79 8.80 27.04
CA LYS A 556 15.64 8.61 28.49
C LYS A 556 16.48 7.44 29.03
N ASP A 557 16.54 6.35 28.27
CA ASP A 557 17.28 5.14 28.65
C ASP A 557 18.72 5.12 28.11
N HIS A 558 19.11 6.16 27.36
CA HIS A 558 20.43 6.30 26.72
C HIS A 558 21.19 7.56 27.17
N SER A 559 20.86 8.10 28.35
CA SER A 559 21.49 9.32 28.90
C SER A 559 23.01 9.22 29.01
N ALA A 560 23.53 8.01 29.20
CA ALA A 560 24.96 7.70 29.28
C ALA A 560 25.75 8.17 28.05
N VAL A 561 25.10 8.29 26.89
CA VAL A 561 25.76 8.79 25.67
C VAL A 561 26.14 10.26 25.79
N PHE A 562 25.48 11.04 26.65
CA PHE A 562 25.77 12.46 26.86
C PHE A 562 26.61 12.73 28.12
N GLU A 563 26.92 11.72 28.92
CA GLU A 563 27.69 11.88 30.14
C GLU A 563 29.12 12.36 29.84
N GLY A 564 29.56 13.39 30.58
CA GLY A 564 30.90 13.97 30.45
C GLY A 564 31.07 14.96 29.29
N LEU A 565 30.04 15.20 28.46
CA LEU A 565 30.09 16.23 27.42
C LEU A 565 29.86 17.63 28.00
N GLU A 566 30.67 18.61 27.59
CA GLU A 566 30.43 20.03 27.92
C GLU A 566 29.84 20.83 26.75
N SER A 567 30.03 20.36 25.51
CA SER A 567 29.41 20.95 24.32
C SER A 567 29.04 19.91 23.26
N ILE A 568 27.92 20.14 22.57
CA ILE A 568 27.42 19.33 21.46
C ILE A 568 26.97 20.24 20.32
N VAL A 569 27.23 19.84 19.07
CA VAL A 569 26.69 20.50 17.87
C VAL A 569 25.71 19.54 17.20
N ASP A 570 24.47 19.99 17.02
CA ASP A 570 23.40 19.31 16.30
C ASP A 570 23.39 19.77 14.84
N VAL A 571 24.01 18.98 13.97
CA VAL A 571 24.21 19.29 12.55
C VAL A 571 22.97 18.90 11.76
N GLY A 572 22.43 19.84 10.99
CA GLY A 572 21.09 19.72 10.42
C GLY A 572 19.99 19.75 11.50
N GLY A 573 20.23 20.49 12.59
CA GLY A 573 19.36 20.49 13.76
C GLY A 573 18.01 21.22 13.57
N GLY A 574 17.77 21.78 12.39
CA GLY A 574 16.52 22.44 12.00
C GLY A 574 16.10 23.55 12.97
N ASN A 575 14.88 23.44 13.52
CA ASN A 575 14.34 24.38 14.51
C ASN A 575 14.84 24.12 15.96
N GLY A 576 15.82 23.22 16.12
CA GLY A 576 16.45 22.88 17.40
C GLY A 576 15.60 22.02 18.32
N THR A 577 14.58 21.31 17.83
CA THR A 577 13.69 20.49 18.67
C THR A 577 14.46 19.47 19.51
N VAL A 578 15.37 18.71 18.89
CA VAL A 578 16.18 17.70 19.58
C VAL A 578 17.17 18.36 20.54
N SER A 579 17.86 19.40 20.09
CA SER A 579 18.76 20.18 20.94
C SER A 579 18.08 20.79 22.17
N LYS A 580 16.82 21.24 22.07
CA LYS A 580 16.00 21.70 23.22
C LYS A 580 15.73 20.56 24.19
N ILE A 581 15.34 19.39 23.69
CA ILE A 581 15.13 18.18 24.51
C ILE A 581 16.42 17.81 25.26
N ILE A 582 17.56 17.82 24.57
CA ILE A 582 18.87 17.53 25.16
C ILE A 582 19.23 18.59 26.20
N ASN A 583 19.04 19.87 25.91
CA ASN A 583 19.33 20.96 26.84
C ASN A 583 18.46 20.87 28.11
N ASP A 584 17.18 20.51 27.99
CA ASP A 584 16.27 20.29 29.12
C ASP A 584 16.72 19.10 30.00
N MET A 585 17.21 18.02 29.37
CA MET A 585 17.72 16.84 30.08
C MET A 585 19.10 17.06 30.72
N PHE A 586 19.94 17.89 30.09
CA PHE A 586 21.30 18.19 30.51
C PHE A 586 21.53 19.71 30.55
N PRO A 587 21.02 20.42 31.57
CA PRO A 587 21.02 21.90 31.59
C PRO A 587 22.39 22.57 31.55
N LYS A 588 23.48 21.82 31.82
CA LYS A 588 24.86 22.30 31.79
C LYS A 588 25.55 22.08 30.42
N LEU A 589 24.95 21.31 29.52
CA LEU A 589 25.49 21.01 28.21
C LEU A 589 25.25 22.19 27.26
N ASN A 590 26.31 22.69 26.63
CA ASN A 590 26.21 23.71 25.60
C ASN A 590 25.79 23.07 24.27
N CYS A 591 24.61 23.38 23.77
CA CYS A 591 24.06 22.87 22.51
C CYS A 591 24.13 23.95 21.44
N ILE A 592 24.76 23.64 20.31
CA ILE A 592 24.75 24.48 19.11
C ILE A 592 23.84 23.80 18.08
N VAL A 593 22.73 24.44 17.73
CA VAL A 593 21.92 24.05 16.57
C VAL A 593 22.59 24.61 15.32
N PHE A 594 23.06 23.74 14.44
CA PHE A 594 23.77 24.12 13.22
C PHE A 594 22.99 23.66 11.99
N ASP A 595 22.60 24.60 11.14
CA ASP A 595 21.84 24.34 9.91
C ASP A 595 22.11 25.43 8.85
N LEU A 596 21.49 25.33 7.67
CA LEU A 596 21.57 26.35 6.64
C LEU A 596 21.10 27.72 7.16
N PRO A 597 21.70 28.84 6.71
CA PRO A 597 21.38 30.17 7.24
C PRO A 597 19.88 30.50 7.23
N HIS A 598 19.17 30.19 6.14
CA HIS A 598 17.75 30.47 5.99
C HIS A 598 16.84 29.61 6.89
N VAL A 599 17.35 28.49 7.43
CA VAL A 599 16.61 27.63 8.36
C VAL A 599 16.66 28.21 9.77
N VAL A 600 17.81 28.77 10.18
CA VAL A 600 18.04 29.21 11.57
C VAL A 600 17.95 30.73 11.78
N GLU A 601 17.88 31.53 10.72
CA GLU A 601 17.94 33.02 10.79
C GLU A 601 16.91 33.66 11.73
N ASN A 602 15.74 33.02 11.93
CA ASN A 602 14.65 33.56 12.74
C ASN A 602 14.61 32.99 14.17
N PHE A 603 15.58 32.16 14.55
CA PHE A 603 15.65 31.56 15.87
C PHE A 603 16.67 32.26 16.75
N THR A 604 16.26 32.57 17.99
CA THR A 604 17.16 33.08 19.02
C THR A 604 17.46 31.97 20.03
N GLY A 605 18.74 31.86 20.41
CA GLY A 605 19.18 30.96 21.45
C GLY A 605 18.69 31.38 22.83
N SER A 606 18.81 30.48 23.81
CA SER A 606 18.51 30.75 25.21
C SER A 606 19.36 29.87 26.12
N ASN A 607 19.88 30.43 27.21
CA ASN A 607 20.78 29.73 28.14
C ASN A 607 21.98 29.11 27.41
N ASN A 608 22.13 27.78 27.51
CA ASN A 608 23.21 27.01 26.90
C ASN A 608 22.84 26.49 25.49
N LEU A 609 21.80 27.04 24.85
CA LEU A 609 21.39 26.72 23.48
C LEU A 609 21.65 27.91 22.55
N SER A 610 22.36 27.71 21.45
CA SER A 610 22.59 28.72 20.40
C SER A 610 22.25 28.19 19.01
N PHE A 611 22.04 29.09 18.05
CA PHE A 611 21.76 28.78 16.65
C PHE A 611 22.88 29.36 15.78
N VAL A 612 23.41 28.58 14.85
CA VAL A 612 24.50 28.96 13.95
C VAL A 612 24.15 28.56 12.53
N GLY A 613 24.09 29.54 11.62
CA GLY A 613 23.90 29.31 10.19
C GLY A 613 25.21 28.95 9.50
N GLY A 614 25.22 27.90 8.68
CA GLY A 614 26.38 27.51 7.89
C GLY A 614 26.10 26.34 6.95
N ASP A 615 27.18 25.78 6.39
CA ASP A 615 27.12 24.62 5.49
C ASP A 615 28.03 23.52 6.03
N MET A 616 27.43 22.36 6.34
CA MET A 616 28.14 21.20 6.90
C MET A 616 29.20 20.61 5.96
N PHE A 617 29.12 20.86 4.65
CA PHE A 617 30.15 20.46 3.70
C PHE A 617 31.37 21.39 3.72
N LEU A 618 31.24 22.60 4.28
CA LEU A 618 32.32 23.57 4.39
C LEU A 618 32.99 23.52 5.76
N SER A 619 32.24 23.77 6.84
CA SER A 619 32.75 23.83 8.21
C SER A 619 31.63 23.57 9.23
N ILE A 620 31.95 22.84 10.28
CA ILE A 620 31.06 22.56 11.41
C ILE A 620 31.68 23.19 12.67
N PRO A 621 30.92 23.90 13.53
CA PRO A 621 31.45 24.45 14.78
C PRO A 621 32.08 23.38 15.68
N HIS A 622 33.14 23.74 16.41
CA HIS A 622 33.83 22.79 17.28
C HIS A 622 33.04 22.45 18.55
N ALA A 623 33.03 21.17 18.93
CA ALA A 623 32.38 20.69 20.16
C ALA A 623 32.97 19.37 20.69
N HIS A 624 32.56 18.95 21.89
CA HIS A 624 32.94 17.65 22.45
C HIS A 624 32.27 16.50 21.67
N ALA A 625 31.04 16.70 21.19
CA ALA A 625 30.35 15.75 20.34
C ALA A 625 29.58 16.42 19.20
N ILE A 626 29.34 15.66 18.14
CA ILE A 626 28.50 16.06 17.01
C ILE A 626 27.28 15.14 16.95
N LEU A 627 26.08 15.67 16.81
CA LEU A 627 24.83 14.93 16.61
C LEU A 627 24.40 15.04 15.15
N LEU A 628 24.00 13.90 14.57
CA LEU A 628 23.41 13.76 13.24
C LEU A 628 22.12 12.93 13.38
N LYS A 629 20.96 13.58 13.47
CA LYS A 629 19.66 12.88 13.43
C LYS A 629 19.07 13.05 12.03
N TRP A 630 18.76 11.94 11.34
CA TRP A 630 18.13 11.99 10.02
C TRP A 630 18.91 12.85 9.04
N ILE A 631 20.24 12.67 9.04
CA ILE A 631 21.13 13.40 8.14
C ILE A 631 21.76 12.43 7.16
N LEU A 632 22.46 11.39 7.63
CA LEU A 632 23.24 10.55 6.71
C LEU A 632 22.34 9.77 5.74
N HIS A 633 21.09 9.48 6.13
CA HIS A 633 20.15 8.82 5.24
C HIS A 633 19.74 9.65 4.02
N ASP A 634 19.89 10.98 4.06
CA ASP A 634 19.53 11.88 2.93
C ASP A 634 20.58 11.91 1.82
N TRP A 635 21.77 11.35 2.06
CA TRP A 635 22.92 11.51 1.19
C TRP A 635 23.45 10.17 0.70
N ASP A 636 24.05 10.19 -0.50
CA ASP A 636 24.85 9.07 -0.98
C ASP A 636 26.11 8.84 -0.12
N ASP A 637 26.80 7.73 -0.37
CA ASP A 637 27.96 7.32 0.41
C ASP A 637 29.15 8.29 0.31
N GLU A 638 29.34 8.95 -0.84
CA GLU A 638 30.43 9.91 -1.02
C GLU A 638 30.21 11.17 -0.21
N HIS A 639 28.98 11.68 -0.22
CA HIS A 639 28.57 12.84 0.57
C HIS A 639 28.54 12.52 2.06
N CYS A 640 28.09 11.33 2.47
CA CYS A 640 28.20 10.88 3.86
C CYS A 640 29.65 10.90 4.36
N VAL A 641 30.61 10.41 3.56
CA VAL A 641 32.03 10.46 3.94
C VAL A 641 32.55 11.89 4.06
N LYS A 642 32.12 12.82 3.19
CA LYS A 642 32.47 14.25 3.30
C LYS A 642 31.94 14.85 4.61
N ILE A 643 30.67 14.60 4.93
CA ILE A 643 30.03 15.07 6.17
C ILE A 643 30.75 14.49 7.39
N LEU A 644 31.00 13.19 7.42
CA LEU A 644 31.67 12.51 8.52
C LEU A 644 33.10 13.02 8.74
N LYS A 645 33.84 13.35 7.68
CA LYS A 645 35.17 13.99 7.78
C LYS A 645 35.07 15.38 8.42
N LYS A 646 34.09 16.19 8.04
CA LYS A 646 33.85 17.51 8.66
C LYS A 646 33.44 17.37 10.12
N CYS A 647 32.65 16.36 10.47
CA CYS A 647 32.31 16.06 11.85
C CYS A 647 33.56 15.67 12.64
N LYS A 648 34.44 14.83 12.07
CA LYS A 648 35.72 14.45 12.68
C LYS A 648 36.61 15.67 12.96
N ASP A 649 36.76 16.56 11.98
CA ASP A 649 37.55 17.79 12.11
C ASP A 649 36.99 18.74 13.19
N ALA A 650 35.67 18.70 13.41
CA ALA A 650 34.97 19.52 14.39
C ALA A 650 35.08 19.01 15.84
N ILE A 651 35.45 17.73 16.06
CA ILE A 651 35.64 17.21 17.42
C ILE A 651 36.87 17.87 18.07
N LEU A 652 36.70 18.36 19.29
CA LEU A 652 37.80 18.97 20.06
C LEU A 652 38.92 17.96 20.38
N ASN A 653 40.15 18.27 19.95
CA ASN A 653 41.30 17.38 20.04
C ASN A 653 41.82 17.13 21.47
N ASP A 654 41.48 17.99 22.43
CA ASP A 654 41.90 17.91 23.83
C ASP A 654 40.92 17.11 24.71
N VAL A 655 39.84 16.60 24.13
CA VAL A 655 38.77 15.90 24.84
C VAL A 655 38.95 14.39 24.75
N LYS A 656 39.07 13.71 25.90
CA LYS A 656 38.91 12.25 25.96
C LYS A 656 37.45 11.88 25.70
N GLY A 657 37.21 11.06 24.68
CA GLY A 657 35.87 10.54 24.38
C GLY A 657 35.05 11.39 23.41
N GLY A 658 35.68 12.30 22.66
CA GLY A 658 35.02 13.00 21.57
C GLY A 658 34.45 12.03 20.53
N LYS A 659 33.24 12.29 20.04
CA LYS A 659 32.48 11.34 19.22
C LYS A 659 31.44 11.99 18.32
N VAL A 660 31.04 11.27 17.28
CA VAL A 660 29.83 11.55 16.51
C VAL A 660 28.72 10.63 17.01
N ILE A 661 27.55 11.19 17.27
CA ILE A 661 26.33 10.50 17.67
C ILE A 661 25.38 10.59 16.46
N ILE A 662 24.94 9.45 15.94
CA ILE A 662 24.00 9.38 14.82
C ILE A 662 22.70 8.73 15.31
N ILE A 663 21.57 9.31 14.92
CA ILE A 663 20.24 8.75 15.12
C ILE A 663 19.60 8.58 13.75
N ASP A 664 19.72 7.37 13.19
CA ASP A 664 19.21 6.98 11.87
C ASP A 664 18.63 5.56 11.93
N THR A 665 17.96 5.16 10.86
CA THR A 665 17.51 3.78 10.67
C THR A 665 18.71 2.90 10.33
N VAL A 666 18.79 1.72 10.96
CA VAL A 666 19.75 0.67 10.58
C VAL A 666 18.96 -0.56 10.17
N ILE A 667 19.17 -1.07 8.97
CA ILE A 667 18.52 -2.29 8.47
C ILE A 667 19.27 -3.51 8.99
N ASN A 668 18.58 -4.43 9.66
CA ASN A 668 19.17 -5.66 10.17
C ASN A 668 18.23 -6.87 10.00
N GLU A 669 18.13 -7.35 8.77
CA GLU A 669 17.15 -8.38 8.37
C GLU A 669 17.26 -9.69 9.15
N ASN A 670 18.46 -10.05 9.62
CA ASN A 670 18.71 -11.31 10.33
C ASN A 670 18.30 -11.29 11.81
N HIS A 671 18.04 -10.11 12.37
CA HIS A 671 17.80 -9.94 13.81
C HIS A 671 16.52 -9.13 14.12
N GLU A 672 15.74 -8.78 13.09
CA GLU A 672 14.54 -7.96 13.19
C GLU A 672 13.28 -8.75 12.83
N GLU A 673 12.16 -8.35 13.43
CA GLU A 673 10.86 -8.88 13.05
C GLU A 673 10.53 -8.49 11.60
N HIS A 674 9.91 -9.43 10.88
CA HIS A 674 9.56 -9.28 9.46
C HIS A 674 8.89 -7.94 9.12
N GLU A 675 7.97 -7.48 9.98
CA GLU A 675 7.21 -6.24 9.78
C GLU A 675 8.06 -4.98 9.96
N LEU A 676 9.02 -4.99 10.89
CA LEU A 676 9.93 -3.86 11.10
C LEU A 676 10.92 -3.79 9.93
N THR A 677 11.44 -4.93 9.48
CA THR A 677 12.29 -5.01 8.27
C THR A 677 11.55 -4.46 7.06
N GLN A 678 10.31 -4.87 6.84
CA GLN A 678 9.49 -4.38 5.72
C GLN A 678 9.34 -2.85 5.77
N LEU A 679 9.07 -2.27 6.96
CA LEU A 679 8.99 -0.82 7.11
C LEU A 679 10.32 -0.13 6.78
N LYS A 680 11.44 -0.63 7.28
CA LYS A 680 12.76 -0.03 7.01
C LYS A 680 13.14 -0.11 5.53
N LEU A 681 12.79 -1.21 4.85
CA LEU A 681 12.95 -1.31 3.40
C LEU A 681 12.07 -0.30 2.65
N ARG A 682 10.82 -0.06 3.08
CA ARG A 682 10.00 1.04 2.53
C ARG A 682 10.64 2.41 2.75
N MET A 683 11.22 2.65 3.92
CA MET A 683 11.97 3.89 4.18
C MET A 683 13.20 4.02 3.29
N ASP A 684 13.91 2.92 2.98
CA ASP A 684 15.02 2.95 2.03
C ASP A 684 14.56 3.30 0.61
N ILE A 685 13.43 2.74 0.15
CA ILE A 685 12.81 3.16 -1.11
C ILE A 685 12.40 4.63 -1.05
N MET A 686 11.92 5.11 0.11
CA MET A 686 11.54 6.50 0.28
C MET A 686 12.71 7.46 -0.02
N MET A 687 13.94 7.06 0.35
CA MET A 687 15.16 7.86 0.14
C MET A 687 15.54 8.09 -1.33
N THR A 688 14.90 7.43 -2.31
CA THR A 688 15.14 7.72 -3.74
C THR A 688 14.79 9.16 -4.13
N HIS A 689 13.97 9.86 -3.31
CA HIS A 689 13.70 11.30 -3.46
C HIS A 689 14.97 12.14 -3.53
N VAL A 690 15.94 11.84 -2.66
CA VAL A 690 17.16 12.63 -2.45
C VAL A 690 18.43 11.88 -2.85
N ASN A 691 18.30 10.72 -3.50
CA ASN A 691 19.40 9.76 -3.73
C ASN A 691 20.10 9.33 -2.42
N GLY A 692 19.35 9.35 -1.32
CA GLY A 692 19.79 8.91 0.00
C GLY A 692 19.77 7.39 0.15
N LYS A 693 19.94 6.89 1.39
CA LYS A 693 19.92 5.46 1.72
C LYS A 693 19.69 5.19 3.20
N GLU A 694 18.77 4.28 3.52
CA GLU A 694 18.75 3.62 4.82
C GLU A 694 19.73 2.44 4.79
N ARG A 695 20.68 2.40 5.72
CA ARG A 695 21.88 1.55 5.59
C ARG A 695 21.86 0.36 6.54
N SER A 696 22.45 -0.73 6.10
CA SER A 696 22.84 -1.84 6.99
C SER A 696 24.02 -1.45 7.89
N GLN A 697 24.26 -2.26 8.92
CA GLN A 697 25.41 -2.11 9.79
C GLN A 697 26.74 -2.20 9.02
N GLU A 698 26.83 -3.11 8.04
CA GLU A 698 28.02 -3.34 7.21
C GLU A 698 28.34 -2.13 6.32
N GLU A 699 27.31 -1.49 5.77
CA GLU A 699 27.46 -0.29 4.96
C GLU A 699 27.90 0.92 5.79
N LEU A 700 27.29 1.12 6.96
CA LEU A 700 27.72 2.15 7.91
C LEU A 700 29.16 1.95 8.35
N LYS A 701 29.57 0.72 8.67
CA LYS A 701 30.96 0.37 8.99
C LYS A 701 31.91 0.81 7.86
N LYS A 702 31.58 0.54 6.60
CA LYS A 702 32.40 0.96 5.45
C LYS A 702 32.51 2.49 5.38
N LEU A 703 31.43 3.22 5.62
CA LEU A 703 31.44 4.69 5.67
C LEU A 703 32.35 5.22 6.77
N PHE A 704 32.23 4.70 7.99
CA PHE A 704 33.02 5.15 9.14
C PHE A 704 34.52 4.93 8.91
N LEU A 705 34.90 3.74 8.41
CA LEU A 705 36.29 3.44 8.09
C LEU A 705 36.83 4.34 6.96
N LYS A 706 36.05 4.59 5.91
CA LYS A 706 36.44 5.46 4.79
C LYS A 706 36.54 6.94 5.21
N ALA A 707 35.77 7.35 6.20
CA ALA A 707 35.86 8.67 6.84
C ALA A 707 37.02 8.77 7.87
N GLY A 708 37.68 7.65 8.18
CA GLY A 708 38.86 7.59 9.03
C GLY A 708 38.57 7.42 10.53
N PHE A 709 37.36 7.02 10.90
CA PHE A 709 37.02 6.66 12.29
C PHE A 709 37.56 5.27 12.63
N GLN A 710 37.94 5.07 13.90
CA GLN A 710 38.60 3.82 14.34
C GLN A 710 37.64 2.82 14.98
N ASN A 711 36.58 3.31 15.61
CA ASN A 711 35.64 2.46 16.33
C ASN A 711 34.22 3.01 16.23
N TYR A 712 33.23 2.14 16.38
CA TYR A 712 31.84 2.51 16.44
C TYR A 712 31.05 1.53 17.31
N LYS A 713 29.91 2.00 17.82
CA LYS A 713 28.96 1.19 18.58
C LYS A 713 27.57 1.49 18.06
N ILE A 714 26.84 0.45 17.64
CA ILE A 714 25.42 0.54 17.28
C ILE A 714 24.62 -0.05 18.43
N SER A 715 23.67 0.70 18.96
CA SER A 715 22.72 0.24 19.96
C SER A 715 21.31 0.41 19.38
N PRO A 716 20.43 -0.60 19.49
CA PRO A 716 19.01 -0.36 19.29
C PRO A 716 18.59 0.77 20.23
N LEU A 717 17.94 1.79 19.69
CA LEU A 717 17.33 2.83 20.51
C LEU A 717 15.93 2.33 20.87
N THR A 718 14.97 2.48 19.96
CA THR A 718 13.60 1.94 20.02
C THR A 718 12.88 2.19 18.69
N GLY A 719 11.93 1.33 18.31
CA GLY A 719 11.14 1.51 17.08
C GLY A 719 12.01 1.46 15.82
N ILE A 720 11.91 2.49 14.97
CA ILE A 720 12.69 2.59 13.72
C ILE A 720 14.13 3.08 13.93
N TYR A 721 14.44 3.71 15.08
CA TYR A 721 15.73 4.35 15.30
C TYR A 721 16.79 3.40 15.86
N SER A 722 18.01 3.61 15.40
CA SER A 722 19.22 3.15 16.07
C SER A 722 20.03 4.33 16.58
N LEU A 723 20.76 4.12 17.67
CA LEU A 723 21.73 5.06 18.19
C LEU A 723 23.13 4.56 17.87
N ILE A 724 23.90 5.35 17.13
CA ILE A 724 25.23 4.98 16.68
C ILE A 724 26.24 5.98 17.25
N GLU A 725 27.24 5.48 17.97
CA GLU A 725 28.39 6.27 18.42
C GLU A 725 29.59 5.94 17.53
N VAL A 726 30.28 6.95 17.01
CA VAL A 726 31.46 6.80 16.14
C VAL A 726 32.63 7.59 16.73
N TYR A 727 33.80 6.95 16.83
CA TYR A 727 34.97 7.47 17.55
C TYR A 727 36.17 7.68 16.61
N PRO A 728 36.81 8.87 16.63
CA PRO A 728 37.78 9.33 15.64
C PRO A 728 39.11 8.56 15.63
#